data_AF-A0A432MMR1-F1
#
_entry.id   AF-A0A432MMR1-F1
#
_cell.length_a   1.000
_cell.length_b   1.000
_cell.length_c   1.000
_cell.angle_alpha   90.00
_cell.angle_beta   90.00
_cell.angle_gamma   90.00
#
_symmetry.space_group_name_H-M   'P 1'
#
loop_
_entity.id
_entity.type
_entity.pdbx_description
1 polymer ?
#
loop_
_entity_poly.entity_id
_entity_poly.type
_entity_poly.pdbx_seq_one_letter_code
_entity_poly.pdbx_strand_id
1 'polypeptide(L)'
;MLSPTVPTARAQVGPEESAARVIVADGLEATLWAAEPMVVNPTTIDIDSRGRVWVTEGLNYRPTRNPKFDRIDGADAIKILEDTDGDGTADTVTVFADSIFPVPMGIAVEERYDEDGRYAGCRVYVGNSPNLLVLEDTDGDDRADARYPLLTGFGGIDSDHGVHGMVLGLDGKLYFTHGDGCCSVQPDGGTIVQNFDVTDASGRRVSTDQLATTLRVNRDGTQFEVIADRQRNNYETSLNSFGNIFTSDNDDDGNRGSRVIWVMDGGSYGYRTPGSPRHWGEDVPGNVPKLVGTGNGSPCGIMVYEGSLLPEGYFGGVFEADAGTRQINFFPITRHGAAFRTEYKVLMSSDDPWFRPVDMASAPDGSLFVADWYDAGVGGHAFSDQTTGRIYRVAPRRAEVGRPAPDFGTIGGLIEALKSPVVATQDAARRGLIARGEAAVEALNALDREGEPIHRARALWVRHAIQGDEPAIAALSDADPRLREQAVRILGRDVSREGTIEFQGDARPRPPSALGHLDALLSRAIDPDPGVRRELILALRDLPTDQVGDALRELASSWDGRDRWYLEALGLALRDREPDYLAQLFDGTLYGDLDLDAAGGTAAAALPPYFPVDRNEAFLATGEELPPANALSKTLGLMWELHGPEVLPLLSRILPRLATSDLRQAADDVLAQVSDPAGAVALADLLFAVDDPVRERQVLATLARRLAGDWREAADDPRVRQSIAAAIDYPGTRAEGIAAAAATGDRSHADKIMSFVKDTTAPLPVRIAAVEALGSIRPPDAREMLEALIGHARQSGGSDPVAEAALRTLPELGLDRDELVAIVADDGYPLGLRREALRAASMRVESARLLLDRAGEGALPDDLKAEATTMLNAHPDRDIRRRAAEVLPLAGIGGDRPLPSFEELLSRRGDPERGRIAFSSAGESQCADCHRVQGRGQWVGPDLSTIGTKYGRDGLLTSILSPSAAIGYNYRSYVLALADGRVVTGLPVEESADRLVLKTAEGQRIAVDPAEIDEKRVSDVSLMPEGLAQQMTDEQLVDLLAFLETLRKPVSIVGEFQAVGPLAEVEGEPAVDPSGPIDTSIDVRGADGRSQPWRRLRADAEGRVDLSALVGDDPKQAVYLHAPIVSPADLPATLVIDSPAAGLLAWLDGRPLELTDPSGDDPTRSVEVDLSRGAHDLILRLPCGADSGLVATFVADAPLEFRAPEGRKVSSR
;
A
#
# COMPACT_ATOMS: atom_id res chain seq x y z
N MET A 1 14.23 1.90 51.11
CA MET A 1 15.60 2.11 50.62
C MET A 1 15.97 0.88 49.79
N LEU A 2 15.67 0.93 48.50
CA LEU A 2 16.07 -0.05 47.49
C LEU A 2 17.00 0.69 46.51
N SER A 3 18.04 -0.02 46.07
CA SER A 3 19.21 0.50 45.38
C SER A 3 18.87 1.13 44.02
N PRO A 4 19.33 2.35 43.70
CA PRO A 4 19.18 2.94 42.38
C PRO A 4 20.40 2.58 41.53
N THR A 5 20.24 1.72 40.53
CA THR A 5 21.03 1.70 39.29
C THR A 5 20.45 0.62 38.38
N VAL A 6 19.44 0.99 37.58
CA VAL A 6 19.21 0.34 36.29
C VAL A 6 20.26 0.94 35.33
N PRO A 7 20.99 0.16 34.52
CA PRO A 7 21.93 0.71 33.56
C PRO A 7 21.15 1.53 32.54
N THR A 8 21.45 2.82 32.42
CA THR A 8 20.99 3.65 31.31
C THR A 8 21.42 2.99 30.00
N ALA A 9 20.45 2.57 29.19
CA ALA A 9 20.69 2.23 27.79
C ALA A 9 21.23 3.50 27.10
N ARG A 10 22.38 3.39 26.41
CA ARG A 10 23.37 4.47 26.20
C ARG A 10 22.94 5.70 25.37
N ALA A 11 21.67 5.83 24.97
CA ALA A 11 21.12 7.01 24.30
C ALA A 11 19.86 7.60 24.97
N GLN A 12 19.33 6.94 26.01
CA GLN A 12 18.18 7.43 26.76
C GLN A 12 18.55 8.71 27.52
N VAL A 13 17.72 9.75 27.41
CA VAL A 13 17.92 11.02 28.11
C VAL A 13 16.78 11.30 29.08
N GLY A 14 17.01 12.19 30.04
CA GLY A 14 15.97 12.59 30.99
C GLY A 14 14.82 13.36 30.30
N PRO A 15 13.63 13.42 30.92
CA PRO A 15 12.46 14.07 30.34
C PRO A 15 12.70 15.51 29.85
N GLU A 16 13.38 16.33 30.66
CA GLU A 16 13.72 17.71 30.31
C GLU A 16 14.67 17.82 29.11
N GLU A 17 15.62 16.89 29.00
CA GLU A 17 16.56 16.88 27.89
C GLU A 17 15.89 16.41 26.60
N SER A 18 14.96 15.46 26.67
CA SER A 18 14.14 15.06 25.52
C SER A 18 13.20 16.19 25.07
N ALA A 19 12.53 16.86 26.01
CA ALA A 19 11.69 18.01 25.72
C ALA A 19 12.47 19.13 24.99
N ALA A 20 13.73 19.37 25.39
CA ALA A 20 14.60 20.33 24.74
C ALA A 20 15.05 19.92 23.31
N ARG A 21 14.90 18.64 22.93
CA ARG A 21 15.18 18.10 21.59
C ARG A 21 13.96 18.08 20.68
N VAL A 22 12.79 18.41 21.20
CA VAL A 22 11.58 18.57 20.40
C VAL A 22 11.68 19.83 19.55
N ILE A 23 11.38 19.68 18.27
CA ILE A 23 11.32 20.74 17.27
C ILE A 23 9.86 20.91 16.89
N VAL A 24 9.33 22.13 16.93
CA VAL A 24 7.94 22.44 16.58
C VAL A 24 7.87 23.47 15.45
N ALA A 25 6.74 23.50 14.76
CA ALA A 25 6.45 24.50 13.73
C ALA A 25 6.50 25.93 14.27
N ASP A 26 6.78 26.88 13.37
CA ASP A 26 6.95 28.29 13.70
C ASP A 26 5.76 28.86 14.50
N GLY A 27 6.08 29.59 15.57
CA GLY A 27 5.10 30.22 16.46
C GLY A 27 4.58 29.34 17.60
N LEU A 28 4.92 28.04 17.61
CA LEU A 28 4.55 27.11 18.68
C LEU A 28 5.70 26.90 19.69
N GLU A 29 5.34 26.31 20.82
CA GLU A 29 6.23 25.67 21.81
C GLU A 29 5.65 24.33 22.23
N ALA A 30 6.54 23.36 22.50
CA ALA A 30 6.20 22.12 23.19
C ALA A 30 6.86 22.16 24.58
N THR A 31 6.07 21.91 25.63
CA THR A 31 6.56 21.86 27.02
C THR A 31 6.27 20.48 27.60
N LEU A 32 7.20 19.96 28.40
CA LEU A 32 6.96 18.72 29.15
C LEU A 32 5.80 18.95 30.13
N TRP A 33 4.75 18.13 30.05
CA TRP A 33 3.58 18.24 30.92
C TRP A 33 3.54 17.14 31.98
N ALA A 34 3.87 15.91 31.59
CA ALA A 34 4.03 14.78 32.51
C ALA A 34 5.12 13.81 32.00
N ALA A 35 5.72 13.08 32.92
CA ALA A 35 6.73 12.06 32.61
C ALA A 35 6.72 10.95 33.67
N GLU A 36 7.57 9.94 33.48
CA GLU A 36 7.85 8.94 34.51
C GLU A 36 8.18 9.57 35.87
N PRO A 37 7.66 9.06 37.00
CA PRO A 37 6.84 7.84 37.15
C PRO A 37 5.31 8.07 37.05
N MET A 38 4.83 9.28 36.72
CA MET A 38 3.38 9.54 36.66
C MET A 38 2.71 8.74 35.52
N VAL A 39 3.38 8.70 34.37
CA VAL A 39 2.99 7.97 33.16
C VAL A 39 4.18 7.17 32.63
N VAL A 40 3.92 5.96 32.16
CA VAL A 40 4.90 5.05 31.56
C VAL A 40 4.25 4.26 30.41
N ASN A 41 4.95 4.12 29.29
CA ASN A 41 4.47 3.48 28.05
C ASN A 41 3.01 3.83 27.72
N PRO A 42 2.67 5.13 27.57
CA PRO A 42 1.33 5.53 27.16
C PRO A 42 1.00 4.91 25.81
N THR A 43 -0.20 4.35 25.65
CA THR A 43 -0.66 3.76 24.39
C THR A 43 -1.65 4.66 23.65
N THR A 44 -2.51 5.37 24.37
CA THR A 44 -3.57 6.28 23.87
C THR A 44 -3.93 7.28 24.97
N ILE A 45 -4.43 8.46 24.61
CA ILE A 45 -4.96 9.47 25.52
C ILE A 45 -6.34 9.99 25.09
N ASP A 46 -7.14 10.42 26.07
CA ASP A 46 -8.33 11.24 25.86
C ASP A 46 -8.35 12.37 26.89
N ILE A 47 -9.12 13.43 26.64
CA ILE A 47 -9.21 14.59 27.53
C ILE A 47 -10.66 14.79 27.95
N ASP A 48 -10.88 14.96 29.25
CA ASP A 48 -12.21 15.23 29.80
C ASP A 48 -12.56 16.73 29.82
N SER A 49 -13.81 17.05 30.16
CA SER A 49 -14.28 18.44 30.19
C SER A 49 -13.65 19.31 31.27
N ARG A 50 -12.91 18.71 32.21
CA ARG A 50 -12.14 19.39 33.26
C ARG A 50 -10.69 19.65 32.82
N GLY A 51 -10.29 19.19 31.64
CA GLY A 51 -8.93 19.35 31.12
C GLY A 51 -7.93 18.35 31.68
N ARG A 52 -8.41 17.24 32.26
CA ARG A 52 -7.55 16.17 32.77
C ARG A 52 -7.24 15.19 31.65
N VAL A 53 -6.01 14.67 31.63
CA VAL A 53 -5.56 13.71 30.62
C VAL A 53 -5.80 12.30 31.12
N TRP A 54 -6.65 11.56 30.42
CA TRP A 54 -6.86 10.14 30.62
C TRP A 54 -5.86 9.39 29.74
N VAL A 55 -5.09 8.48 30.31
CA VAL A 55 -4.02 7.76 29.60
C VAL A 55 -4.11 6.27 29.87
N THR A 56 -4.01 5.48 28.81
CA THR A 56 -3.83 4.02 28.88
C THR A 56 -2.34 3.70 28.90
N GLU A 57 -1.91 2.79 29.77
CA GLU A 57 -0.53 2.31 29.85
C GLU A 57 -0.43 0.85 29.38
N GLY A 58 0.62 0.53 28.62
CA GLY A 58 0.84 -0.79 28.04
C GLY A 58 2.17 -1.43 28.44
N LEU A 59 2.31 -1.83 29.69
CA LEU A 59 3.56 -2.39 30.21
C LEU A 59 3.72 -3.86 29.81
N ASN A 60 2.64 -4.64 29.80
CA ASN A 60 2.66 -6.02 29.31
C ASN A 60 2.39 -6.09 27.81
N TYR A 61 3.09 -5.25 27.03
CA TYR A 61 2.89 -5.18 25.59
C TYR A 61 3.50 -6.39 24.86
N ARG A 62 2.61 -7.21 24.30
CA ARG A 62 2.93 -8.40 23.51
C ARG A 62 3.92 -9.35 24.20
N PRO A 63 3.68 -9.82 25.44
CA PRO A 63 4.58 -10.72 26.16
C PRO A 63 4.96 -11.98 25.38
N THR A 64 4.10 -12.49 24.48
CA THR A 64 4.48 -13.64 23.63
C THR A 64 5.60 -13.30 22.64
N ARG A 65 5.65 -12.06 22.13
CA ARG A 65 6.70 -11.55 21.24
C ARG A 65 7.86 -10.91 21.97
N ASN A 66 7.65 -10.49 23.22
CA ASN A 66 8.65 -9.85 24.07
C ASN A 66 8.97 -10.68 25.32
N PRO A 67 9.39 -11.96 25.19
CA PRO A 67 9.61 -12.85 26.34
C PRO A 67 10.77 -12.44 27.25
N LYS A 68 11.53 -11.39 26.88
CA LYS A 68 12.59 -10.79 27.68
C LYS A 68 12.07 -9.99 28.88
N PHE A 69 10.79 -9.62 28.86
CA PHE A 69 10.13 -8.93 29.96
C PHE A 69 9.21 -9.90 30.70
N ASP A 70 9.35 -9.93 32.02
CA ASP A 70 8.38 -10.61 32.86
C ASP A 70 7.06 -9.84 32.85
N ARG A 71 5.94 -10.57 32.88
CA ARG A 71 4.63 -9.96 33.07
C ARG A 71 4.57 -9.27 34.44
N ILE A 72 4.10 -8.04 34.46
CA ILE A 72 3.92 -7.23 35.66
C ILE A 72 2.45 -7.36 36.12
N ASP A 73 2.26 -7.95 37.29
CA ASP A 73 0.94 -8.08 37.92
C ASP A 73 0.42 -6.70 38.35
N GLY A 74 -0.87 -6.44 38.09
CA GLY A 74 -1.50 -5.15 38.41
C GLY A 74 -1.11 -3.99 37.48
N ALA A 75 -0.28 -4.24 36.46
CA ALA A 75 0.00 -3.27 35.41
C ALA A 75 -1.11 -3.22 34.35
N ASP A 76 -0.85 -2.45 33.29
CA ASP A 76 -1.79 -2.11 32.22
C ASP A 76 -3.03 -1.41 32.80
N ALA A 77 -2.95 -0.09 32.87
CA ALA A 77 -3.86 0.73 33.66
C ALA A 77 -4.43 1.88 32.82
N ILE A 78 -5.52 2.44 33.32
CA ILE A 78 -6.04 3.74 32.91
C ILE A 78 -5.81 4.70 34.08
N LYS A 79 -5.09 5.78 33.80
CA LYS A 79 -4.77 6.83 34.77
C LYS A 79 -5.37 8.16 34.32
N ILE A 80 -5.67 9.01 35.29
CA ILE A 80 -6.13 10.39 35.10
C ILE A 80 -5.04 11.28 35.67
N LEU A 81 -4.45 12.12 34.82
CA LEU A 81 -3.44 13.09 35.20
C LEU A 81 -4.06 14.49 35.20
N GLU A 82 -3.71 15.27 36.21
CA GLU A 82 -4.28 16.59 36.43
C GLU A 82 -3.19 17.59 36.83
N ASP A 83 -3.24 18.78 36.24
CA ASP A 83 -2.62 20.00 36.74
C ASP A 83 -3.66 20.65 37.68
N THR A 84 -3.44 20.64 38.98
CA THR A 84 -4.38 21.18 39.96
C THR A 84 -4.11 22.66 40.25
N ASP A 85 -2.88 23.16 40.05
CA ASP A 85 -2.47 24.50 40.47
C ASP A 85 -2.36 25.55 39.36
N GLY A 86 -2.26 25.15 38.10
CA GLY A 86 -2.39 26.01 36.91
C GLY A 86 -1.07 26.37 36.29
N ASP A 87 0.01 25.72 36.70
CA ASP A 87 1.34 26.04 36.22
C ASP A 87 1.68 25.45 34.85
N GLY A 88 0.80 24.60 34.30
CA GLY A 88 1.00 23.94 33.01
C GLY A 88 1.78 22.62 33.10
N THR A 89 1.88 22.02 34.28
CA THR A 89 2.47 20.71 34.55
C THR A 89 1.49 19.85 35.34
N ALA A 90 1.43 18.55 35.07
CA ALA A 90 0.64 17.64 35.90
C ALA A 90 1.28 17.50 37.29
N ASP A 91 0.47 17.51 38.34
CA ASP A 91 0.90 17.33 39.73
C ASP A 91 0.21 16.16 40.45
N THR A 92 -0.90 15.67 39.88
CA THR A 92 -1.74 14.63 40.49
C THR A 92 -1.98 13.47 39.51
N VAL A 93 -2.04 12.25 40.05
CA VAL A 93 -2.39 11.01 39.32
C VAL A 93 -3.46 10.24 40.09
N THR A 94 -4.55 9.90 39.41
CA THR A 94 -5.57 8.98 39.89
C THR A 94 -5.55 7.71 39.03
N VAL A 95 -5.47 6.53 39.64
CA VAL A 95 -5.64 5.26 38.93
C VAL A 95 -7.14 4.97 38.84
N PHE A 96 -7.71 5.08 37.64
CA PHE A 96 -9.13 4.80 37.39
C PHE A 96 -9.41 3.30 37.37
N ALA A 97 -8.55 2.55 36.68
CA ALA A 97 -8.59 1.10 36.61
C ALA A 97 -7.18 0.53 36.35
N ASP A 98 -6.91 -0.66 36.85
CA ASP A 98 -5.67 -1.40 36.62
C ASP A 98 -5.97 -2.85 36.19
N SER A 99 -4.92 -3.66 36.01
CA SER A 99 -5.06 -5.08 35.69
C SER A 99 -5.84 -5.32 34.38
N ILE A 100 -5.62 -4.48 33.36
CA ILE A 100 -6.29 -4.56 32.07
C ILE A 100 -5.41 -5.37 31.11
N PHE A 101 -5.71 -6.67 30.95
CA PHE A 101 -4.96 -7.55 30.05
C PHE A 101 -5.87 -8.22 29.00
N PRO A 102 -5.47 -8.32 27.71
CA PRO A 102 -4.27 -7.75 27.06
C PRO A 102 -4.17 -6.22 27.19
N VAL A 103 -3.11 -5.58 26.68
CA VAL A 103 -2.91 -4.12 26.85
C VAL A 103 -4.13 -3.31 26.35
N PRO A 104 -4.55 -2.24 27.06
CA PRO A 104 -5.53 -1.29 26.54
C PRO A 104 -4.91 -0.43 25.42
N MET A 105 -5.49 -0.48 24.21
CA MET A 105 -4.93 0.14 23.00
C MET A 105 -5.84 1.20 22.37
N GLY A 106 -6.88 1.64 23.09
CA GLY A 106 -7.77 2.71 22.68
C GLY A 106 -8.66 3.12 23.85
N ILE A 107 -9.04 4.40 23.94
CA ILE A 107 -9.86 4.94 25.02
C ILE A 107 -10.85 5.99 24.49
N ALA A 108 -12.08 5.98 24.98
CA ALA A 108 -13.04 7.07 24.80
C ALA A 108 -13.83 7.30 26.10
N VAL A 109 -13.81 8.53 26.60
CA VAL A 109 -14.40 8.91 27.89
C VAL A 109 -15.78 9.56 27.68
N GLU A 110 -16.82 8.93 28.23
CA GLU A 110 -18.18 9.44 28.28
C GLU A 110 -18.51 9.93 29.70
N GLU A 111 -18.40 11.25 29.94
CA GLU A 111 -18.71 11.84 31.25
C GLU A 111 -20.21 11.95 31.53
N ARG A 112 -20.63 11.74 32.78
CA ARG A 112 -22.04 11.87 33.19
C ARG A 112 -22.21 13.04 34.15
N TYR A 113 -23.26 13.81 33.90
CA TYR A 113 -23.66 14.93 34.74
C TYR A 113 -25.13 14.80 35.11
N ASP A 114 -25.48 15.19 36.33
CA ASP A 114 -26.87 15.29 36.77
C ASP A 114 -27.60 16.49 36.14
N GLU A 115 -28.89 16.65 36.42
CA GLU A 115 -29.69 17.77 35.89
C GLU A 115 -29.19 19.16 36.34
N ASP A 116 -28.51 19.22 37.49
CA ASP A 116 -27.90 20.45 38.04
C ASP A 116 -26.49 20.70 37.48
N GLY A 117 -25.98 19.82 36.61
CA GLY A 117 -24.65 19.90 36.02
C GLY A 117 -23.52 19.43 36.94
N ARG A 118 -23.83 18.64 37.98
CA ARG A 118 -22.80 18.03 38.85
C ARG A 118 -22.29 16.73 38.24
N TYR A 119 -20.98 16.51 38.31
CA TYR A 119 -20.35 15.27 37.87
C TYR A 119 -20.93 14.08 38.63
N ALA A 120 -21.28 13.02 37.91
CA ALA A 120 -21.96 11.83 38.40
C ALA A 120 -21.24 10.53 37.98
N GLY A 121 -19.95 10.62 37.63
CA GLY A 121 -19.14 9.51 37.13
C GLY A 121 -19.01 9.49 35.62
N CYS A 122 -18.54 8.37 35.08
CA CYS A 122 -18.30 8.22 33.65
C CYS A 122 -18.48 6.77 33.18
N ARG A 123 -18.53 6.62 31.87
CA ARG A 123 -18.32 5.35 31.19
C ARG A 123 -17.11 5.50 30.28
N VAL A 124 -16.18 4.56 30.36
CA VAL A 124 -14.98 4.52 29.54
C VAL A 124 -15.03 3.29 28.65
N TYR A 125 -14.97 3.50 27.33
CA TYR A 125 -14.81 2.43 26.36
C TYR A 125 -13.32 2.17 26.16
N VAL A 126 -12.93 0.91 26.06
CA VAL A 126 -11.51 0.51 26.01
C VAL A 126 -11.28 -0.52 24.91
N GLY A 127 -10.34 -0.22 24.01
CA GLY A 127 -9.90 -1.12 22.95
C GLY A 127 -9.05 -2.22 23.56
N ASN A 128 -9.54 -3.46 23.55
CA ASN A 128 -8.92 -4.52 24.33
C ASN A 128 -9.17 -5.92 23.72
N SER A 129 -8.63 -6.15 22.53
CA SER A 129 -8.78 -7.39 21.79
C SER A 129 -8.58 -8.64 22.68
N PRO A 130 -9.54 -9.59 22.68
CA PRO A 130 -10.58 -9.83 21.68
C PRO A 130 -11.92 -9.14 21.96
N ASN A 131 -11.92 -8.19 22.89
CA ASN A 131 -13.12 -7.52 23.36
C ASN A 131 -13.03 -6.01 23.08
N LEU A 132 -14.20 -5.38 23.02
CA LEU A 132 -14.34 -3.96 23.32
C LEU A 132 -14.88 -3.88 24.74
N LEU A 133 -14.09 -3.39 25.69
CA LEU A 133 -14.45 -3.34 27.10
C LEU A 133 -15.14 -2.03 27.47
N VAL A 134 -15.96 -2.09 28.51
CA VAL A 134 -16.56 -0.94 29.18
C VAL A 134 -16.19 -0.98 30.65
N LEU A 135 -15.75 0.18 31.15
CA LEU A 135 -15.53 0.46 32.56
C LEU A 135 -16.47 1.59 32.98
N GLU A 136 -17.11 1.48 34.14
CA GLU A 136 -18.02 2.54 34.63
C GLU A 136 -17.62 2.99 36.03
N ASP A 137 -17.54 4.30 36.22
CA ASP A 137 -17.64 4.98 37.51
C ASP A 137 -19.12 5.37 37.71
N THR A 138 -19.72 4.86 38.78
CA THR A 138 -21.15 5.02 39.06
C THR A 138 -21.45 5.97 40.21
N ASP A 139 -20.43 6.45 40.94
CA ASP A 139 -20.60 7.31 42.10
C ASP A 139 -19.81 8.64 42.03
N GLY A 140 -18.99 8.82 41.00
CA GLY A 140 -18.26 10.04 40.70
C GLY A 140 -16.94 10.18 41.47
N ASP A 141 -16.39 9.09 41.99
CA ASP A 141 -15.10 9.08 42.69
C ASP A 141 -13.87 8.92 41.78
N ASP A 142 -14.07 8.91 40.45
CA ASP A 142 -13.07 8.68 39.42
C ASP A 142 -12.40 7.29 39.54
N ARG A 143 -13.15 6.25 39.93
CA ARG A 143 -12.72 4.85 39.91
C ARG A 143 -13.75 3.94 39.25
N ALA A 144 -13.26 2.90 38.56
CA ALA A 144 -14.14 1.93 37.93
C ALA A 144 -14.81 1.00 38.95
N ASP A 145 -16.13 1.08 39.06
CA ASP A 145 -17.00 0.19 39.83
C ASP A 145 -17.39 -1.08 39.07
N ALA A 146 -17.49 -1.00 37.74
CA ALA A 146 -17.94 -2.08 36.88
C ALA A 146 -17.02 -2.27 35.68
N ARG A 147 -16.86 -3.53 35.25
CA ARG A 147 -16.09 -3.94 34.07
C ARG A 147 -16.79 -5.06 33.31
N TYR A 148 -17.10 -4.84 32.04
CA TYR A 148 -17.76 -5.85 31.19
C TYR A 148 -17.46 -5.63 29.70
N PRO A 149 -17.50 -6.68 28.85
CA PRO A 149 -17.38 -6.50 27.41
C PRO A 149 -18.67 -5.93 26.81
N LEU A 150 -18.55 -4.88 25.98
CA LEU A 150 -19.65 -4.40 25.13
C LEU A 150 -19.84 -5.33 23.93
N LEU A 151 -18.73 -5.70 23.29
CA LEU A 151 -18.67 -6.60 22.15
C LEU A 151 -17.48 -7.55 22.30
N THR A 152 -17.61 -8.74 21.75
CA THR A 152 -16.57 -9.78 21.72
C THR A 152 -16.54 -10.42 20.33
N GLY A 153 -15.43 -11.07 20.00
CA GLY A 153 -15.31 -11.84 18.75
C GLY A 153 -14.46 -11.18 17.67
N PHE A 154 -13.64 -10.20 18.06
CA PHE A 154 -12.69 -9.54 17.15
C PHE A 154 -11.40 -10.36 16.92
N GLY A 155 -11.05 -11.29 17.81
CA GLY A 155 -9.72 -11.91 17.76
C GLY A 155 -8.64 -10.93 18.25
N GLY A 156 -7.51 -10.80 17.57
CA GLY A 156 -6.40 -9.92 17.94
C GLY A 156 -5.77 -10.13 19.33
N ILE A 157 -5.93 -11.30 19.99
CA ILE A 157 -5.30 -11.55 21.30
C ILE A 157 -3.78 -11.37 21.19
N ASP A 158 -3.22 -10.54 22.07
CA ASP A 158 -1.78 -10.23 22.12
C ASP A 158 -1.20 -9.68 20.80
N SER A 159 -2.05 -8.97 20.04
CA SER A 159 -1.75 -8.39 18.73
C SER A 159 -1.81 -6.87 18.79
N ASP A 160 -0.89 -6.23 18.10
CA ASP A 160 -0.87 -4.80 17.77
C ASP A 160 -1.73 -4.45 16.53
N HIS A 161 -2.45 -5.45 16.01
CA HIS A 161 -3.40 -5.34 14.90
C HIS A 161 -4.80 -5.77 15.40
N GLY A 162 -5.17 -5.33 16.62
CA GLY A 162 -6.44 -5.65 17.28
C GLY A 162 -7.47 -4.50 17.22
N VAL A 163 -8.35 -4.43 18.22
CA VAL A 163 -9.28 -3.31 18.45
C VAL A 163 -8.51 -2.14 19.07
N HIS A 164 -8.52 -0.98 18.40
CA HIS A 164 -7.72 0.18 18.79
C HIS A 164 -8.55 1.46 19.01
N GLY A 165 -8.00 2.60 18.59
CA GLY A 165 -8.45 3.95 18.87
C GLY A 165 -9.92 4.17 18.53
N MET A 166 -10.55 5.03 19.33
CA MET A 166 -12.00 5.13 19.38
C MET A 166 -12.44 6.54 19.72
N VAL A 167 -13.59 6.92 19.20
CA VAL A 167 -14.10 8.28 19.33
C VAL A 167 -15.63 8.28 19.44
N LEU A 168 -16.16 9.16 20.28
CA LEU A 168 -17.60 9.35 20.45
C LEU A 168 -18.15 10.23 19.31
N GLY A 169 -19.12 9.71 18.56
CA GLY A 169 -19.83 10.45 17.53
C GLY A 169 -20.99 11.28 18.08
N LEU A 170 -21.23 12.45 17.48
CA LEU A 170 -22.40 13.30 17.78
C LEU A 170 -23.72 12.71 17.25
N ASP A 171 -23.66 11.68 16.38
CA ASP A 171 -24.79 10.83 16.05
C ASP A 171 -25.18 9.88 17.20
N GLY A 172 -24.38 9.82 18.27
CA GLY A 172 -24.61 8.98 19.44
C GLY A 172 -24.00 7.58 19.37
N LYS A 173 -23.22 7.29 18.33
CA LYS A 173 -22.50 6.01 18.20
C LYS A 173 -21.07 6.11 18.73
N LEU A 174 -20.46 4.95 18.99
CA LEU A 174 -19.03 4.79 19.20
C LEU A 174 -18.40 4.35 17.88
N TYR A 175 -17.35 5.05 17.46
CA TYR A 175 -16.53 4.70 16.30
C TYR A 175 -15.19 4.15 16.77
N PHE A 176 -14.67 3.13 16.09
CA PHE A 176 -13.41 2.50 16.46
C PHE A 176 -12.83 1.73 15.28
N THR A 177 -11.61 1.23 15.42
CA THR A 177 -10.93 0.46 14.39
C THR A 177 -10.59 -0.95 14.87
N HIS A 178 -10.41 -1.85 13.90
CA HIS A 178 -9.92 -3.20 14.13
C HIS A 178 -8.92 -3.57 13.03
N GLY A 179 -7.68 -3.88 13.39
CA GLY A 179 -6.61 -4.28 12.49
C GLY A 179 -6.84 -5.63 11.79
N ASP A 180 -5.91 -6.05 10.93
CA ASP A 180 -6.00 -7.31 10.18
C ASP A 180 -5.69 -8.58 11.01
N GLY A 181 -5.31 -8.43 12.28
CA GLY A 181 -5.02 -9.52 13.20
C GLY A 181 -3.80 -10.39 12.87
N CYS A 182 -2.94 -10.02 11.90
CA CYS A 182 -1.89 -10.87 11.31
C CYS A 182 -0.78 -11.38 12.25
N CYS A 183 -0.84 -11.01 13.53
CA CYS A 183 0.26 -11.09 14.49
C CYS A 183 -0.04 -11.89 15.76
N SER A 184 -1.21 -12.53 15.86
CA SER A 184 -1.62 -13.33 17.03
C SER A 184 -0.92 -14.70 17.08
N VAL A 185 -0.12 -14.91 18.12
CA VAL A 185 0.50 -16.20 18.42
C VAL A 185 -0.39 -16.93 19.42
N GLN A 186 -0.86 -18.13 19.07
CA GLN A 186 -1.67 -18.94 19.98
C GLN A 186 -0.80 -19.51 21.12
N PRO A 187 -1.38 -19.84 22.29
CA PRO A 187 -0.64 -20.45 23.40
C PRO A 187 0.08 -21.78 23.06
N ASP A 188 -0.29 -22.43 21.97
CA ASP A 188 0.31 -23.67 21.46
C ASP A 188 1.39 -23.45 20.38
N GLY A 189 1.66 -22.19 20.01
CA GLY A 189 2.62 -21.82 18.96
C GLY A 189 2.08 -21.98 17.53
N GLY A 190 0.80 -22.28 17.34
CA GLY A 190 0.15 -22.29 16.01
C GLY A 190 -0.25 -20.89 15.55
N THR A 191 -0.25 -20.68 14.23
CA THR A 191 -0.82 -19.49 13.58
C THR A 191 -2.20 -19.86 13.04
N ILE A 192 -3.27 -19.27 13.58
CA ILE A 192 -4.63 -19.41 13.05
C ILE A 192 -5.03 -18.06 12.45
N VAL A 193 -5.66 -18.09 11.27
CA VAL A 193 -6.38 -16.93 10.69
C VAL A 193 -7.49 -16.55 11.66
N GLN A 194 -7.36 -15.39 12.31
CA GLN A 194 -8.19 -15.05 13.45
C GLN A 194 -9.59 -14.59 13.01
N ASN A 195 -10.62 -15.04 13.75
CA ASN A 195 -12.02 -14.78 13.43
C ASN A 195 -12.41 -13.33 13.77
N PHE A 196 -12.86 -12.56 12.77
CA PHE A 196 -13.80 -11.45 12.97
C PHE A 196 -15.21 -12.01 12.89
N ASP A 197 -15.83 -12.17 14.06
CA ASP A 197 -17.15 -12.79 14.18
C ASP A 197 -17.86 -12.22 15.41
N VAL A 198 -18.51 -11.08 15.21
CA VAL A 198 -19.10 -10.29 16.28
C VAL A 198 -20.60 -10.41 16.23
N THR A 199 -21.21 -10.81 17.35
CA THR A 199 -22.66 -10.72 17.53
C THR A 199 -22.98 -9.57 18.45
N ASP A 200 -23.76 -8.63 17.95
CA ASP A 200 -24.17 -7.44 18.69
C ASP A 200 -25.30 -7.77 19.69
N ALA A 201 -25.61 -6.83 20.59
CA ALA A 201 -26.63 -7.03 21.62
C ALA A 201 -28.05 -7.20 21.07
N SER A 202 -28.29 -6.90 19.79
CA SER A 202 -29.58 -7.13 19.12
C SER A 202 -29.70 -8.53 18.54
N GLY A 203 -28.62 -9.32 18.51
CA GLY A 203 -28.55 -10.62 17.85
C GLY A 203 -28.18 -10.54 16.37
N ARG A 204 -27.67 -9.41 15.89
CA ARG A 204 -27.08 -9.29 14.55
C ARG A 204 -25.62 -9.73 14.62
N ARG A 205 -25.32 -10.81 13.91
CA ARG A 205 -23.97 -11.36 13.76
C ARG A 205 -23.35 -10.84 12.47
N VAL A 206 -22.16 -10.28 12.58
CA VAL A 206 -21.36 -9.75 11.46
C VAL A 206 -20.05 -10.51 11.44
N SER A 207 -19.75 -11.13 10.31
CA SER A 207 -18.49 -11.83 10.06
C SER A 207 -17.88 -11.33 8.76
N THR A 208 -16.55 -11.30 8.69
CA THR A 208 -15.87 -10.89 7.46
C THR A 208 -14.55 -11.65 7.31
N ASP A 209 -14.24 -12.02 6.07
CA ASP A 209 -12.89 -12.43 5.66
C ASP A 209 -12.02 -11.22 5.33
N GLN A 210 -12.63 -10.03 5.30
CA GLN A 210 -11.99 -8.78 4.97
C GLN A 210 -11.06 -8.39 6.12
N LEU A 211 -9.88 -7.96 5.73
CA LEU A 211 -8.84 -7.43 6.62
C LEU A 211 -9.33 -6.12 7.27
N ALA A 212 -8.46 -5.45 8.02
CA ALA A 212 -8.80 -4.36 8.93
C ALA A 212 -9.94 -3.41 8.49
N THR A 213 -10.72 -2.98 9.49
CA THR A 213 -12.01 -2.32 9.30
C THR A 213 -12.16 -1.07 10.16
N THR A 214 -12.81 -0.03 9.64
CA THR A 214 -13.36 1.07 10.43
C THR A 214 -14.81 0.73 10.80
N LEU A 215 -15.15 0.84 12.08
CA LEU A 215 -16.34 0.25 12.67
C LEU A 215 -17.15 1.29 13.46
N ARG A 216 -18.45 0.99 13.66
CA ARG A 216 -19.27 1.72 14.63
C ARG A 216 -20.31 0.83 15.31
N VAL A 217 -20.75 1.25 16.49
CA VAL A 217 -21.82 0.57 17.25
C VAL A 217 -22.62 1.57 18.06
N ASN A 218 -23.89 1.26 18.36
CA ASN A 218 -24.60 1.99 19.42
C ASN A 218 -23.92 1.73 20.77
N ARG A 219 -24.02 2.70 21.67
CA ARG A 219 -23.40 2.64 23.00
C ARG A 219 -24.01 1.60 23.95
N ASP A 220 -25.12 0.99 23.56
CA ASP A 220 -25.75 -0.15 24.23
C ASP A 220 -25.33 -1.51 23.62
N GLY A 221 -24.42 -1.51 22.64
CA GLY A 221 -23.92 -2.70 21.96
C GLY A 221 -24.79 -3.17 20.81
N THR A 222 -25.84 -2.45 20.42
CA THR A 222 -26.70 -2.78 19.26
C THR A 222 -26.23 -2.11 17.97
N GLN A 223 -26.68 -2.60 16.82
CA GLN A 223 -26.39 -2.04 15.50
C GLN A 223 -24.88 -1.90 15.23
N PHE A 224 -24.13 -2.98 15.43
CA PHE A 224 -22.70 -3.04 15.13
C PHE A 224 -22.45 -3.09 13.62
N GLU A 225 -21.84 -2.08 13.03
CA GLU A 225 -21.71 -1.91 11.57
C GLU A 225 -20.26 -1.76 11.13
N VAL A 226 -19.91 -2.37 9.99
CA VAL A 226 -18.66 -2.12 9.27
C VAL A 226 -18.89 -0.90 8.37
N ILE A 227 -18.04 0.12 8.49
CA ILE A 227 -18.13 1.34 7.67
C ILE A 227 -17.32 1.16 6.39
N ALA A 228 -16.12 0.63 6.52
CA ALA A 228 -15.17 0.41 5.43
C ALA A 228 -14.25 -0.76 5.79
N ASP A 229 -13.67 -1.39 4.77
CA ASP A 229 -12.84 -2.58 4.89
C ASP A 229 -11.54 -2.47 4.08
N ARG A 230 -10.69 -3.50 4.20
CA ARG A 230 -9.41 -3.64 3.47
C ARG A 230 -8.45 -2.49 3.71
N GLN A 231 -8.41 -2.07 4.97
CA GLN A 231 -7.26 -1.42 5.58
C GLN A 231 -6.31 -2.52 6.12
N ARG A 232 -5.15 -2.16 6.68
CA ARG A 232 -4.21 -3.13 7.28
C ARG A 232 -4.10 -3.02 8.79
N ASN A 233 -3.63 -1.88 9.26
CA ASN A 233 -3.48 -1.59 10.68
C ASN A 233 -3.86 -0.14 10.91
N ASN A 234 -5.15 0.09 10.81
CA ASN A 234 -5.77 1.37 11.06
C ASN A 234 -5.84 1.63 12.56
N TYR A 235 -4.80 2.21 13.11
CA TYR A 235 -4.61 2.24 14.56
C TYR A 235 -5.59 3.19 15.27
N GLU A 236 -6.05 4.26 14.62
CA GLU A 236 -7.07 5.14 15.19
C GLU A 236 -7.95 5.78 14.11
N THR A 237 -9.14 6.25 14.52
CA THR A 237 -10.05 7.02 13.68
C THR A 237 -10.52 8.28 14.39
N SER A 238 -10.65 9.37 13.63
CA SER A 238 -11.19 10.64 14.11
C SER A 238 -12.33 11.13 13.24
N LEU A 239 -13.27 11.87 13.84
CA LEU A 239 -14.37 12.53 13.14
C LEU A 239 -14.23 14.05 13.20
N ASN A 240 -14.75 14.73 12.16
CA ASN A 240 -15.04 16.16 12.25
C ASN A 240 -16.52 16.42 12.56
N SER A 241 -16.88 17.67 12.87
CA SER A 241 -18.25 18.06 13.24
C SER A 241 -19.33 17.73 12.20
N PHE A 242 -18.94 17.60 10.92
CA PHE A 242 -19.85 17.25 9.82
C PHE A 242 -20.03 15.72 9.66
N GLY A 243 -19.32 14.90 10.44
CA GLY A 243 -19.37 13.44 10.39
C GLY A 243 -18.48 12.81 9.32
N ASN A 244 -17.48 13.54 8.80
CA ASN A 244 -16.42 12.95 7.98
C ASN A 244 -15.45 12.19 8.89
N ILE A 245 -14.95 11.06 8.40
CA ILE A 245 -14.11 10.13 9.16
C ILE A 245 -12.72 10.10 8.52
N PHE A 246 -11.68 10.21 9.34
CA PHE A 246 -10.28 10.11 8.92
C PHE A 246 -9.56 9.04 9.73
N THR A 247 -8.67 8.32 9.07
CA THR A 247 -7.95 7.18 9.63
C THR A 247 -6.54 7.15 9.07
N SER A 248 -5.54 6.87 9.92
CA SER A 248 -4.20 6.48 9.48
C SER A 248 -4.17 4.97 9.28
N ASP A 249 -3.45 4.49 8.28
CA ASP A 249 -3.33 3.06 7.96
C ASP A 249 -1.87 2.73 7.69
N ASN A 250 -1.35 1.76 8.45
CA ASN A 250 0.08 1.47 8.56
C ASN A 250 0.50 0.20 7.82
N ASP A 251 1.65 0.25 7.13
CA ASP A 251 2.36 -0.90 6.51
C ASP A 251 3.72 -1.14 7.21
N ASP A 252 4.24 -2.37 7.15
CA ASP A 252 5.55 -2.67 7.77
C ASP A 252 6.70 -2.01 6.97
N ASP A 253 7.30 -0.96 7.56
CA ASP A 253 8.67 -0.44 7.44
C ASP A 253 9.27 -0.25 6.01
N GLY A 254 8.41 -0.15 4.99
CA GLY A 254 8.76 0.03 3.57
C GLY A 254 8.59 1.44 3.03
N ASN A 255 9.42 1.81 2.05
CA ASN A 255 9.69 3.20 1.60
C ASN A 255 8.46 4.01 1.13
N ARG A 256 7.28 3.38 1.04
CA ARG A 256 6.05 3.92 0.43
C ARG A 256 4.77 3.33 1.09
N GLY A 257 4.89 2.84 2.33
CA GLY A 257 3.89 1.96 2.98
C GLY A 257 2.67 2.69 3.53
N SER A 258 2.83 3.63 4.48
CA SER A 258 1.70 4.15 5.26
C SER A 258 0.91 5.28 4.57
N ARG A 259 -0.34 5.49 5.00
CA ARG A 259 -1.28 6.44 4.38
C ARG A 259 -2.28 7.03 5.39
N VAL A 260 -2.79 8.21 5.06
CA VAL A 260 -4.03 8.75 5.65
C VAL A 260 -5.15 8.61 4.64
N ILE A 261 -6.31 8.14 5.11
CA ILE A 261 -7.52 7.96 4.31
C ILE A 261 -8.67 8.78 4.88
N TRP A 262 -9.46 9.36 3.98
CA TRP A 262 -10.80 9.81 4.30
C TRP A 262 -11.74 8.63 4.04
N VAL A 263 -12.45 8.19 5.09
CA VAL A 263 -13.25 6.97 5.08
C VAL A 263 -14.62 7.23 4.45
N MET A 264 -14.87 6.60 3.31
CA MET A 264 -16.15 6.62 2.59
C MET A 264 -17.00 5.42 2.99
N ASP A 265 -18.29 5.64 3.22
CA ASP A 265 -19.22 4.57 3.61
C ASP A 265 -19.29 3.46 2.54
N GLY A 266 -19.04 2.22 2.96
CA GLY A 266 -18.96 1.05 2.11
C GLY A 266 -17.71 0.96 1.23
N GLY A 267 -16.73 1.84 1.45
CA GLY A 267 -15.48 1.84 0.70
C GLY A 267 -14.56 0.67 1.05
N SER A 268 -13.98 0.06 0.02
CA SER A 268 -12.87 -0.90 0.13
C SER A 268 -11.55 -0.21 -0.17
N TYR A 269 -10.55 -0.36 0.69
CA TYR A 269 -9.24 0.30 0.56
C TYR A 269 -8.12 -0.62 0.05
N GLY A 270 -8.50 -1.76 -0.51
CA GLY A 270 -7.69 -2.60 -1.39
C GLY A 270 -6.61 -3.46 -0.76
N TYR A 271 -6.36 -3.36 0.55
CA TYR A 271 -5.44 -4.27 1.24
C TYR A 271 -5.93 -5.73 1.15
N ARG A 272 -5.05 -6.61 0.66
CA ARG A 272 -5.33 -8.06 0.54
C ARG A 272 -4.14 -8.94 0.96
N THR A 273 -2.91 -8.48 0.71
CA THR A 273 -1.70 -9.25 1.04
C THR A 273 -0.56 -8.31 1.45
N PRO A 274 0.03 -8.48 2.64
CA PRO A 274 1.20 -7.71 3.03
C PRO A 274 2.40 -8.06 2.12
N GLY A 275 3.07 -7.04 1.58
CA GLY A 275 4.22 -7.22 0.66
C GLY A 275 3.88 -7.40 -0.83
N SER A 276 2.62 -7.34 -1.24
CA SER A 276 2.31 -7.26 -2.68
C SER A 276 2.81 -5.92 -3.25
N PRO A 277 3.33 -5.87 -4.49
CA PRO A 277 3.54 -4.60 -5.17
C PRO A 277 2.27 -3.74 -5.09
N ARG A 278 1.08 -4.33 -5.31
CA ARG A 278 -0.21 -3.66 -5.18
C ARG A 278 -0.73 -3.66 -3.74
N HIS A 279 0.13 -3.42 -2.75
CA HIS A 279 -0.22 -3.51 -1.33
C HIS A 279 -1.57 -2.84 -0.98
N TRP A 280 -1.82 -1.67 -1.58
CA TRP A 280 -3.08 -0.93 -1.45
C TRP A 280 -4.06 -1.09 -2.61
N GLY A 281 -3.63 -1.62 -3.75
CA GLY A 281 -4.48 -1.88 -4.91
C GLY A 281 -5.26 -0.67 -5.45
N GLU A 282 -4.80 0.57 -5.24
CA GLU A 282 -5.51 1.79 -5.67
C GLU A 282 -5.67 1.89 -7.21
N ASP A 283 -4.82 1.15 -7.95
CA ASP A 283 -4.89 0.96 -9.40
C ASP A 283 -5.99 -0.03 -9.85
N VAL A 284 -6.69 -0.67 -8.91
CA VAL A 284 -7.75 -1.64 -9.18
C VAL A 284 -9.11 -0.95 -9.03
N PRO A 285 -10.05 -1.12 -9.98
CA PRO A 285 -11.42 -0.63 -9.86
C PRO A 285 -12.10 -1.07 -8.56
N GLY A 286 -12.92 -0.18 -8.00
CA GLY A 286 -13.63 -0.46 -6.75
C GLY A 286 -12.82 -0.30 -5.47
N ASN A 287 -11.56 0.12 -5.56
CA ASN A 287 -10.76 0.50 -4.41
C ASN A 287 -10.73 2.02 -4.26
N VAL A 288 -11.18 2.50 -3.10
CA VAL A 288 -11.18 3.91 -2.75
C VAL A 288 -9.73 4.38 -2.54
N PRO A 289 -9.32 5.50 -3.15
CA PRO A 289 -7.95 5.99 -3.03
C PRO A 289 -7.66 6.53 -1.63
N LYS A 290 -6.36 6.60 -1.30
CA LYS A 290 -5.87 7.32 -0.13
C LYS A 290 -6.04 8.84 -0.28
N LEU A 291 -6.11 9.55 0.85
CA LEU A 291 -6.05 11.01 0.83
C LEU A 291 -4.61 11.50 0.64
N VAL A 292 -3.66 10.89 1.34
CA VAL A 292 -2.22 11.18 1.23
C VAL A 292 -1.40 9.96 1.66
N GLY A 293 -0.29 9.69 0.97
CA GLY A 293 0.71 8.71 1.39
C GLY A 293 1.74 9.35 2.32
N THR A 294 2.06 8.70 3.43
CA THR A 294 2.99 9.21 4.46
C THR A 294 4.35 8.52 4.45
N GLY A 295 4.49 7.44 3.66
CA GLY A 295 5.79 6.82 3.37
C GLY A 295 6.22 5.80 4.41
N ASN A 296 7.54 5.74 4.70
CA ASN A 296 8.07 4.93 5.80
C ASN A 296 7.64 5.55 7.13
N GLY A 297 6.72 4.91 7.84
CA GLY A 297 6.31 5.35 9.17
C GLY A 297 5.68 4.21 9.94
N SER A 298 5.27 4.52 11.17
CA SER A 298 4.43 3.66 11.98
C SER A 298 3.38 4.55 12.65
N PRO A 299 2.39 5.06 11.89
CA PRO A 299 1.37 5.92 12.46
C PRO A 299 0.51 5.15 13.47
N CYS A 300 0.18 5.85 14.56
CA CYS A 300 -0.55 5.29 15.71
C CYS A 300 -1.80 6.12 16.01
N GLY A 301 -1.66 7.40 16.32
CA GLY A 301 -2.79 8.27 16.67
C GLY A 301 -3.21 9.21 15.54
N ILE A 302 -4.48 9.61 15.49
CA ILE A 302 -4.98 10.58 14.51
C ILE A 302 -6.11 11.43 15.08
N MET A 303 -6.09 12.74 14.83
CA MET A 303 -7.18 13.63 15.25
C MET A 303 -7.48 14.75 14.25
N VAL A 304 -8.74 15.19 14.21
CA VAL A 304 -9.13 16.45 13.55
C VAL A 304 -9.06 17.59 14.56
N TYR A 305 -8.33 18.65 14.25
CA TYR A 305 -8.18 19.78 15.16
C TYR A 305 -9.27 20.84 14.94
N GLU A 306 -10.23 20.94 15.87
CA GLU A 306 -11.28 21.96 15.87
C GLU A 306 -11.16 22.95 17.05
N GLY A 307 -9.94 23.12 17.58
CA GLY A 307 -9.59 24.09 18.62
C GLY A 307 -9.23 25.46 18.04
N SER A 308 -9.27 26.51 18.87
CA SER A 308 -9.04 27.90 18.45
C SER A 308 -7.73 28.52 18.94
N LEU A 309 -6.93 27.79 19.73
CA LEU A 309 -5.69 28.34 20.32
C LEU A 309 -4.51 28.30 19.37
N LEU A 310 -4.29 27.17 18.68
CA LEU A 310 -3.28 27.10 17.61
C LEU A 310 -3.63 28.10 16.49
N PRO A 311 -2.63 28.61 15.74
CA PRO A 311 -2.86 29.53 14.62
C PRO A 311 -3.95 29.05 13.65
N GLU A 312 -4.71 29.99 13.07
CA GLU A 312 -5.90 29.73 12.25
C GLU A 312 -5.69 28.68 11.14
N GLY A 313 -4.48 28.60 10.57
CA GLY A 313 -4.15 27.63 9.53
C GLY A 313 -4.22 26.16 9.93
N TYR A 314 -4.32 25.82 11.22
CA TYR A 314 -4.47 24.45 11.71
C TYR A 314 -5.93 24.00 11.84
N PHE A 315 -6.87 24.94 11.96
CA PHE A 315 -8.27 24.62 12.22
C PHE A 315 -8.89 23.78 11.08
N GLY A 316 -9.54 22.69 11.45
CA GLY A 316 -10.16 21.72 10.54
C GLY A 316 -9.18 20.79 9.83
N GLY A 317 -7.87 20.91 10.07
CA GLY A 317 -6.88 19.98 9.55
C GLY A 317 -6.74 18.72 10.40
N VAL A 318 -6.03 17.73 9.86
CA VAL A 318 -5.80 16.43 10.48
C VAL A 318 -4.37 16.37 11.01
N PHE A 319 -4.18 15.90 12.25
CA PHE A 319 -2.89 15.56 12.82
C PHE A 319 -2.74 14.05 12.95
N GLU A 320 -1.53 13.53 12.76
CA GLU A 320 -1.19 12.10 12.86
C GLU A 320 0.08 11.93 13.68
N ALA A 321 0.07 11.03 14.66
CA ALA A 321 1.24 10.66 15.44
C ALA A 321 1.94 9.48 14.76
N ASP A 322 3.21 9.66 14.42
CA ASP A 322 4.02 8.65 13.76
C ASP A 322 5.26 8.32 14.60
N ALA A 323 5.18 7.16 15.26
CA ALA A 323 6.24 6.64 16.11
C ALA A 323 7.50 6.27 15.28
N GLY A 324 7.32 5.86 14.03
CA GLY A 324 8.39 5.45 13.13
C GLY A 324 9.23 6.63 12.66
N THR A 325 8.59 7.71 12.24
CA THR A 325 9.28 8.94 11.79
C THR A 325 9.60 9.91 12.93
N ARG A 326 9.08 9.64 14.14
CA ARG A 326 9.25 10.47 15.35
C ARG A 326 8.62 11.86 15.18
N GLN A 327 7.45 11.89 14.55
CA GLN A 327 6.79 13.13 14.12
C GLN A 327 5.32 13.17 14.53
N ILE A 328 4.83 14.38 14.71
CA ILE A 328 3.41 14.71 14.56
C ILE A 328 3.26 15.36 13.19
N ASN A 329 2.61 14.66 12.29
CA ASN A 329 2.31 15.15 10.94
C ASN A 329 1.06 16.03 10.97
N PHE A 330 0.97 16.95 10.02
CA PHE A 330 -0.17 17.85 9.84
C PHE A 330 -0.60 17.88 8.39
N PHE A 331 -1.91 17.72 8.18
CA PHE A 331 -2.57 17.67 6.89
C PHE A 331 -3.69 18.71 6.85
N PRO A 332 -3.47 19.91 6.28
CA PRO A 332 -4.54 20.87 6.08
C PRO A 332 -5.54 20.32 5.06
N ILE A 333 -6.83 20.36 5.38
CA ILE A 333 -7.88 19.75 4.56
C ILE A 333 -8.63 20.83 3.77
N THR A 334 -8.62 20.73 2.45
CA THR A 334 -9.37 21.62 1.55
C THR A 334 -10.38 20.83 0.75
N ARG A 335 -11.67 21.22 0.78
CA ARG A 335 -12.70 20.60 -0.08
C ARG A 335 -12.33 20.80 -1.55
N HIS A 336 -12.41 19.73 -2.32
CA HIS A 336 -12.20 19.77 -3.76
C HIS A 336 -13.03 18.67 -4.42
N GLY A 337 -13.93 19.05 -5.33
CA GLY A 337 -14.87 18.10 -5.91
C GLY A 337 -15.73 17.44 -4.82
N ALA A 338 -15.91 16.14 -4.95
CA ALA A 338 -16.60 15.26 -4.03
C ALA A 338 -15.68 14.71 -2.93
N ALA A 339 -14.53 15.32 -2.66
CA ALA A 339 -13.65 14.88 -1.58
C ALA A 339 -12.79 16.05 -1.07
N PHE A 340 -11.54 15.74 -0.73
CA PHE A 340 -10.58 16.66 -0.16
C PHE A 340 -9.24 16.59 -0.89
N ARG A 341 -8.49 17.68 -0.84
CA ARG A 341 -7.04 17.74 -1.11
C ARG A 341 -6.32 18.13 0.16
N THR A 342 -5.06 17.74 0.25
CA THR A 342 -4.19 18.08 1.38
C THR A 342 -2.74 18.29 0.95
N GLU A 343 -1.86 18.53 1.91
CA GLU A 343 -0.40 18.58 1.78
C GLU A 343 0.23 17.98 3.04
N TYR A 344 1.41 17.36 2.91
CA TYR A 344 2.13 16.81 4.05
C TYR A 344 2.94 17.92 4.73
N LYS A 345 2.70 18.16 6.01
CA LYS A 345 3.53 19.04 6.85
C LYS A 345 3.90 18.34 8.15
N VAL A 346 4.92 18.85 8.82
CA VAL A 346 5.32 18.38 10.16
C VAL A 346 4.99 19.49 11.16
N LEU A 347 4.16 19.15 12.17
CA LEU A 347 3.86 20.04 13.29
C LEU A 347 4.96 19.98 14.35
N MET A 348 5.41 18.77 14.67
CA MET A 348 6.37 18.49 15.75
C MET A 348 7.25 17.31 15.35
N SER A 349 8.53 17.33 15.71
CA SER A 349 9.47 16.23 15.55
C SER A 349 10.48 16.23 16.70
N SER A 350 11.35 15.22 16.79
CA SER A 350 12.42 15.20 17.79
C SER A 350 13.71 14.59 17.26
N ASP A 351 14.84 15.16 17.67
CA ASP A 351 16.17 14.58 17.49
C ASP A 351 16.51 13.53 18.56
N ASP A 352 15.64 13.32 19.56
CA ASP A 352 15.77 12.21 20.50
C ASP A 352 15.43 10.88 19.81
N PRO A 353 16.40 9.94 19.68
CA PRO A 353 16.14 8.66 19.05
C PRO A 353 15.14 7.77 19.78
N TRP A 354 14.73 8.12 21.01
CA TRP A 354 13.72 7.40 21.80
C TRP A 354 12.32 8.03 21.75
N PHE A 355 12.17 9.24 21.17
CA PHE A 355 10.86 9.87 21.02
C PHE A 355 9.97 9.04 20.08
N ARG A 356 8.82 8.59 20.57
CA ARG A 356 7.84 7.74 19.89
C ARG A 356 6.44 8.32 20.15
N PRO A 357 6.03 9.36 19.40
CA PRO A 357 4.68 9.88 19.53
C PRO A 357 3.70 8.79 19.09
N VAL A 358 2.75 8.47 19.96
CA VAL A 358 1.76 7.42 19.69
C VAL A 358 0.34 7.95 19.64
N ASP A 359 0.07 9.09 20.27
CA ASP A 359 -1.27 9.67 20.25
C ASP A 359 -1.28 11.16 20.61
N MET A 360 -2.40 11.84 20.36
CA MET A 360 -2.63 13.23 20.73
C MET A 360 -4.11 13.58 20.91
N ALA A 361 -4.39 14.55 21.79
CA ALA A 361 -5.75 15.05 22.04
C ALA A 361 -5.76 16.57 22.26
N SER A 362 -6.86 17.24 21.90
CA SER A 362 -7.03 18.67 22.17
C SER A 362 -7.60 18.89 23.58
N ALA A 363 -7.02 19.85 24.30
CA ALA A 363 -7.53 20.30 25.60
C ALA A 363 -8.66 21.33 25.46
N PRO A 364 -9.46 21.59 26.52
CA PRO A 364 -10.55 22.56 26.48
C PRO A 364 -10.12 23.98 26.06
N ASP A 365 -8.87 24.37 26.37
CA ASP A 365 -8.32 25.67 25.99
C ASP A 365 -7.88 25.74 24.52
N GLY A 366 -7.90 24.61 23.80
CA GLY A 366 -7.45 24.48 22.40
C GLY A 366 -5.97 24.11 22.25
N SER A 367 -5.22 23.90 23.33
CA SER A 367 -3.86 23.33 23.24
C SER A 367 -3.91 21.86 22.84
N LEU A 368 -2.79 21.33 22.36
CA LEU A 368 -2.64 19.93 21.97
C LEU A 368 -1.78 19.20 22.99
N PHE A 369 -2.18 18.00 23.38
CA PHE A 369 -1.37 17.11 24.22
C PHE A 369 -0.88 15.96 23.36
N VAL A 370 0.40 15.61 23.48
CA VAL A 370 1.05 14.55 22.69
C VAL A 370 1.60 13.50 23.65
N ALA A 371 1.14 12.26 23.50
CA ALA A 371 1.64 11.10 24.23
C ALA A 371 2.84 10.48 23.50
N ASP A 372 3.93 10.33 24.24
CA ASP A 372 5.19 9.74 23.79
C ASP A 372 5.45 8.45 24.56
N TRP A 373 5.38 7.33 23.85
CA TRP A 373 5.65 6.00 24.39
C TRP A 373 7.05 5.90 24.99
N TYR A 374 8.00 6.68 24.46
CA TYR A 374 9.41 6.75 24.80
C TYR A 374 10.15 5.40 24.85
N ASP A 375 10.57 4.90 23.68
CA ASP A 375 11.25 3.60 23.54
C ASP A 375 12.29 3.63 22.41
N ALA A 376 13.35 2.84 22.54
CA ALA A 376 14.39 2.73 21.51
C ALA A 376 13.89 2.06 20.22
N GLY A 377 12.91 1.15 20.32
CA GLY A 377 12.29 0.42 19.22
C GLY A 377 11.02 1.08 18.69
N VAL A 378 10.48 0.54 17.60
CA VAL A 378 9.16 0.89 17.04
C VAL A 378 8.35 -0.41 16.91
N GLY A 379 7.09 -0.37 17.31
CA GLY A 379 6.15 -1.48 17.16
C GLY A 379 6.43 -2.71 18.04
N GLY A 380 5.58 -3.73 17.90
CA GLY A 380 5.60 -4.95 18.72
C GLY A 380 6.85 -5.83 18.59
N HIS A 381 7.74 -5.56 17.64
CA HIS A 381 8.95 -6.35 17.38
C HIS A 381 10.20 -5.85 18.10
N ALA A 382 10.18 -4.61 18.61
CA ALA A 382 11.36 -3.97 19.17
C ALA A 382 11.11 -3.27 20.51
N PHE A 383 9.96 -3.52 21.16
CA PHE A 383 9.65 -3.03 22.50
C PHE A 383 10.82 -3.29 23.46
N SER A 384 11.36 -2.25 24.08
CA SER A 384 12.64 -2.30 24.77
C SER A 384 12.67 -1.63 26.14
N ASP A 385 11.60 -0.95 26.53
CA ASP A 385 11.48 -0.34 27.86
C ASP A 385 10.06 -0.42 28.45
N GLN A 386 9.98 -0.75 29.74
CA GLN A 386 8.74 -0.83 30.53
C GLN A 386 8.65 0.27 31.60
N THR A 387 9.51 1.30 31.54
CA THR A 387 9.77 2.17 32.71
C THR A 387 9.65 3.67 32.44
N THR A 388 9.48 4.08 31.18
CA THR A 388 9.45 5.48 30.78
C THR A 388 8.28 5.81 29.86
N GLY A 389 7.91 7.08 29.80
CA GLY A 389 6.76 7.55 29.03
C GLY A 389 6.47 9.01 29.35
N ARG A 390 6.00 9.78 28.36
CA ARG A 390 5.93 11.25 28.48
C ARG A 390 4.69 11.81 27.82
N ILE A 391 4.27 12.96 28.30
CA ILE A 391 3.21 13.77 27.70
C ILE A 391 3.72 15.19 27.55
N TYR A 392 3.59 15.74 26.35
CA TYR A 392 3.96 17.12 26.03
C TYR A 392 2.70 17.95 25.77
N ARG A 393 2.69 19.21 26.21
CA ARG A 393 1.69 20.20 25.79
C ARG A 393 2.27 21.05 24.67
N VAL A 394 1.53 21.21 23.57
CA VAL A 394 1.87 22.02 22.40
C VAL A 394 0.89 23.18 22.30
N ALA A 395 1.41 24.40 22.29
CA ALA A 395 0.61 25.64 22.25
C ALA A 395 1.41 26.78 21.60
N PRO A 396 0.79 27.93 21.27
CA PRO A 396 1.53 29.13 20.91
C PRO A 396 2.49 29.55 22.02
N ARG A 397 3.63 30.15 21.65
CA ARG A 397 4.64 30.56 22.64
C ARG A 397 4.07 31.45 23.73
N ARG A 398 4.29 31.06 25.00
CA ARG A 398 3.80 31.76 26.20
C ARG A 398 2.28 31.84 26.29
N ALA A 399 1.57 30.90 25.67
CA ALA A 399 0.13 30.79 25.84
C ALA A 399 -0.19 30.42 27.29
N GLU A 400 -1.04 31.22 27.94
CA GLU A 400 -1.56 30.91 29.27
C GLU A 400 -2.37 29.60 29.22
N VAL A 401 -2.30 28.81 30.29
CA VAL A 401 -3.09 27.58 30.43
C VAL A 401 -4.53 27.98 30.69
N GLY A 402 -5.41 27.65 29.74
CA GLY A 402 -6.85 27.89 29.93
C GLY A 402 -7.48 26.78 30.76
N ARG A 403 -8.38 27.16 31.67
CA ARG A 403 -9.23 26.21 32.42
C ARG A 403 -10.71 26.51 32.23
N PRO A 404 -11.25 26.34 31.00
CA PRO A 404 -12.68 26.39 30.80
C PRO A 404 -13.38 25.43 31.77
N ALA A 405 -14.41 25.91 32.45
CA ALA A 405 -15.28 25.10 33.31
C ALA A 405 -16.68 25.10 32.69
N PRO A 406 -17.03 24.09 31.88
CA PRO A 406 -18.33 24.05 31.22
C PRO A 406 -19.48 23.97 32.24
N ASP A 407 -20.57 24.68 31.96
CA ASP A 407 -21.82 24.59 32.74
C ASP A 407 -22.77 23.58 32.07
N PHE A 408 -22.88 22.39 32.66
CA PHE A 408 -23.79 21.35 32.17
C PHE A 408 -25.22 21.45 32.74
N GLY A 409 -25.48 22.38 33.68
CA GLY A 409 -26.77 22.52 34.34
C GLY A 409 -27.78 23.35 33.54
N THR A 410 -27.29 24.30 32.73
CA THR A 410 -28.14 25.21 31.94
C THR A 410 -28.09 24.93 30.43
N ILE A 411 -29.17 25.22 29.71
CA ILE A 411 -29.20 25.10 28.24
C ILE A 411 -28.14 25.99 27.58
N GLY A 412 -27.93 27.21 28.10
CA GLY A 412 -26.90 28.11 27.58
C GLY A 412 -25.49 27.55 27.78
N GLY A 413 -25.20 27.02 28.97
CA GLY A 413 -23.93 26.36 29.25
C GLY A 413 -23.71 25.12 28.37
N LEU A 414 -24.74 24.30 28.17
CA LEU A 414 -24.69 23.15 27.26
C LEU A 414 -24.41 23.57 25.80
N ILE A 415 -24.97 24.70 25.34
CA ILE A 415 -24.67 25.22 23.99
C ILE A 415 -23.20 25.64 23.86
N GLU A 416 -22.62 26.29 24.87
CA GLU A 416 -21.19 26.62 24.86
C GLU A 416 -20.31 25.37 24.97
N ALA A 417 -20.70 24.38 25.79
CA ALA A 417 -20.01 23.11 25.92
C ALA A 417 -20.01 22.32 24.59
N LEU A 418 -21.09 22.39 23.81
CA LEU A 418 -21.17 21.78 22.47
C LEU A 418 -20.15 22.41 21.49
N LYS A 419 -19.67 23.63 21.75
CA LYS A 419 -18.63 24.30 20.94
C LYS A 419 -17.20 23.89 21.32
N SER A 420 -17.01 23.21 22.45
CA SER A 420 -15.70 22.74 22.90
C SER A 420 -14.97 21.90 21.84
N PRO A 421 -13.63 21.98 21.71
CA PRO A 421 -12.86 21.06 20.86
C PRO A 421 -12.75 19.65 21.46
N VAL A 422 -13.12 19.48 22.73
CA VAL A 422 -13.01 18.20 23.47
C VAL A 422 -14.24 17.32 23.20
N VAL A 423 -14.01 16.12 22.69
CA VAL A 423 -15.06 15.15 22.33
C VAL A 423 -15.93 14.77 23.53
N ALA A 424 -15.34 14.46 24.68
CA ALA A 424 -16.08 14.16 25.91
C ALA A 424 -17.01 15.30 26.35
N THR A 425 -16.56 16.55 26.20
CA THR A 425 -17.37 17.75 26.50
C THR A 425 -18.53 17.90 25.53
N GLN A 426 -18.27 17.73 24.23
CA GLN A 426 -19.30 17.80 23.19
C GLN A 426 -20.38 16.73 23.40
N ASP A 427 -19.98 15.52 23.79
CA ASP A 427 -20.92 14.43 24.03
C ASP A 427 -21.77 14.66 25.29
N ALA A 428 -21.16 15.09 26.39
CA ALA A 428 -21.89 15.47 27.61
C ALA A 428 -22.91 16.58 27.31
N ALA A 429 -22.50 17.59 26.55
CA ALA A 429 -23.37 18.67 26.09
C ALA A 429 -24.55 18.15 25.23
N ARG A 430 -24.25 17.31 24.23
CA ARG A 430 -25.24 16.66 23.38
C ARG A 430 -26.28 15.90 24.20
N ARG A 431 -25.85 15.01 25.10
CA ARG A 431 -26.77 14.21 25.94
C ARG A 431 -27.60 15.10 26.86
N GLY A 432 -27.00 16.13 27.45
CA GLY A 432 -27.70 17.13 28.25
C GLY A 432 -28.79 17.85 27.45
N LEU A 433 -28.50 18.31 26.23
CA LEU A 433 -29.46 18.98 25.35
C LEU A 433 -30.59 18.04 24.93
N ILE A 434 -30.29 16.78 24.58
CA ILE A 434 -31.29 15.77 24.26
C ILE A 434 -32.20 15.52 25.47
N ALA A 435 -31.65 15.42 26.68
CA ALA A 435 -32.42 15.24 27.90
C ALA A 435 -33.35 16.43 28.20
N ARG A 436 -32.99 17.66 27.79
CA ARG A 436 -33.88 18.84 27.85
C ARG A 436 -34.96 18.84 26.77
N GLY A 437 -34.81 18.04 25.72
CA GLY A 437 -35.77 17.88 24.63
C GLY A 437 -36.17 19.23 24.00
N GLU A 438 -37.47 19.43 23.83
CA GLU A 438 -38.04 20.64 23.22
C GLU A 438 -37.58 21.96 23.87
N ALA A 439 -37.23 21.97 25.17
CA ALA A 439 -36.76 23.18 25.82
C ALA A 439 -35.43 23.70 25.23
N ALA A 440 -34.60 22.83 24.66
CA ALA A 440 -33.32 23.19 24.05
C ALA A 440 -33.42 23.64 22.58
N VAL A 441 -34.55 23.36 21.91
CA VAL A 441 -34.70 23.53 20.46
C VAL A 441 -34.48 24.97 20.01
N GLU A 442 -35.00 25.97 20.73
CA GLU A 442 -34.79 27.38 20.32
C GLU A 442 -33.33 27.81 20.43
N ALA A 443 -32.60 27.31 21.44
CA ALA A 443 -31.18 27.61 21.59
C ALA A 443 -30.36 26.93 20.48
N LEU A 444 -30.72 25.70 20.10
CA LEU A 444 -30.12 25.00 18.96
C LEU A 444 -30.45 25.68 17.62
N ASN A 445 -31.68 26.17 17.43
CA ASN A 445 -32.07 26.96 16.26
C ASN A 445 -31.30 28.28 16.19
N ALA A 446 -31.04 28.93 17.33
CA ALA A 446 -30.20 30.13 17.37
C ALA A 446 -28.76 29.79 16.97
N LEU A 447 -28.20 28.68 17.48
CA LEU A 447 -26.87 28.21 17.09
C LEU A 447 -26.78 27.87 15.59
N ASP A 448 -27.81 27.25 15.02
CA ASP A 448 -27.90 26.97 13.58
C ASP A 448 -28.03 28.24 12.73
N ARG A 449 -28.70 29.29 13.22
CA ARG A 449 -28.86 30.56 12.50
C ARG A 449 -27.62 31.47 12.58
N GLU A 450 -26.95 31.48 13.72
CA GLU A 450 -25.97 32.52 14.08
C GLU A 450 -24.55 31.97 14.27
N GLY A 451 -24.39 30.65 14.38
CA GLY A 451 -23.10 30.01 14.60
C GLY A 451 -22.27 29.85 13.34
N GLU A 452 -20.96 29.66 13.54
CA GLU A 452 -20.06 29.20 12.49
C GLU A 452 -20.47 27.83 11.93
N PRO A 453 -20.14 27.49 10.68
CA PRO A 453 -20.57 26.26 10.03
C PRO A 453 -20.37 24.98 10.85
N ILE A 454 -19.25 24.84 11.58
CA ILE A 454 -19.02 23.69 12.46
C ILE A 454 -20.04 23.62 13.61
N HIS A 455 -20.39 24.74 14.23
CA HIS A 455 -21.37 24.79 15.32
C HIS A 455 -22.78 24.48 14.81
N ARG A 456 -23.10 24.94 13.60
CA ARG A 456 -24.36 24.60 12.91
C ARG A 456 -24.44 23.10 12.65
N ALA A 457 -23.34 22.48 12.21
CA ALA A 457 -23.27 21.04 12.00
C ALA A 457 -23.46 20.24 13.30
N ARG A 458 -22.83 20.67 14.41
CA ARG A 458 -23.05 20.07 15.73
C ARG A 458 -24.50 20.22 16.18
N ALA A 459 -25.10 21.40 15.99
CA ALA A 459 -26.51 21.64 16.31
C ALA A 459 -27.44 20.72 15.51
N LEU A 460 -27.16 20.47 14.23
CA LEU A 460 -27.98 19.61 13.38
C LEU A 460 -28.07 18.17 13.91
N TRP A 461 -26.95 17.58 14.37
CA TRP A 461 -26.96 16.25 15.00
C TRP A 461 -27.88 16.20 16.24
N VAL A 462 -27.78 17.21 17.12
CA VAL A 462 -28.58 17.27 18.35
C VAL A 462 -30.05 17.51 18.04
N ARG A 463 -30.36 18.41 17.11
CA ARG A 463 -31.74 18.69 16.68
C ARG A 463 -32.38 17.47 16.06
N HIS A 464 -31.66 16.73 15.23
CA HIS A 464 -32.15 15.47 14.66
C HIS A 464 -32.53 14.47 15.77
N ALA A 465 -31.69 14.33 16.79
CA ALA A 465 -31.97 13.45 17.92
C ALA A 465 -33.20 13.88 18.76
N ILE A 466 -33.55 15.16 18.80
CA ILE A 466 -34.71 15.70 19.54
C ILE A 466 -35.99 15.67 18.68
N GLN A 467 -35.90 16.14 17.44
CA GLN A 467 -37.05 16.46 16.58
C GLN A 467 -37.27 15.43 15.46
N GLY A 468 -36.44 14.40 15.34
CA GLY A 468 -36.47 13.43 14.25
C GLY A 468 -35.87 13.97 12.95
N ASP A 469 -36.42 13.61 11.80
CA ASP A 469 -35.81 13.88 10.50
C ASP A 469 -36.05 15.30 9.96
N GLU A 470 -37.00 16.04 10.53
CA GLU A 470 -37.40 17.37 10.05
C GLU A 470 -36.23 18.37 9.93
N PRO A 471 -35.31 18.50 10.92
CA PRO A 471 -34.14 19.37 10.79
C PRO A 471 -33.22 18.99 9.63
N ALA A 472 -32.99 17.70 9.41
CA ALA A 472 -32.16 17.21 8.32
C ALA A 472 -32.84 17.44 6.95
N ILE A 473 -34.14 17.20 6.83
CA ILE A 473 -34.92 17.50 5.62
C ILE A 473 -34.83 18.99 5.28
N ALA A 474 -34.94 19.88 6.28
CA ALA A 474 -34.78 21.32 6.06
C ALA A 474 -33.36 21.68 5.60
N ALA A 475 -32.33 21.07 6.22
CA ALA A 475 -30.93 21.29 5.89
C ALA A 475 -30.54 20.84 4.47
N LEU A 476 -31.32 19.97 3.81
CA LEU A 476 -31.13 19.64 2.39
C LEU A 476 -31.21 20.87 1.46
N SER A 477 -31.75 22.00 1.93
CA SER A 477 -31.84 23.26 1.16
C SER A 477 -30.92 24.35 1.69
N ASP A 478 -29.97 24.02 2.58
CA ASP A 478 -29.03 25.01 3.12
C ASP A 478 -28.12 25.60 2.05
N ALA A 479 -27.66 26.83 2.24
CA ALA A 479 -26.71 27.47 1.34
C ALA A 479 -25.32 26.81 1.41
N ASP A 480 -24.90 26.35 2.59
CA ASP A 480 -23.64 25.66 2.79
C ASP A 480 -23.75 24.19 2.34
N PRO A 481 -23.01 23.77 1.30
CA PRO A 481 -23.06 22.38 0.83
C PRO A 481 -22.66 21.36 1.89
N ARG A 482 -21.84 21.73 2.89
CA ARG A 482 -21.41 20.81 3.95
C ARG A 482 -22.58 20.39 4.85
N LEU A 483 -23.53 21.28 5.08
CA LEU A 483 -24.76 20.96 5.83
C LEU A 483 -25.72 20.14 4.98
N ARG A 484 -25.77 20.37 3.66
CA ARG A 484 -26.53 19.52 2.74
C ARG A 484 -25.96 18.09 2.69
N GLU A 485 -24.64 17.94 2.63
CA GLU A 485 -23.96 16.63 2.72
C GLU A 485 -24.32 15.92 4.03
N GLN A 486 -24.19 16.61 5.17
CA GLN A 486 -24.54 16.06 6.47
C GLN A 486 -26.02 15.65 6.55
N ALA A 487 -26.92 16.44 5.98
CA ALA A 487 -28.34 16.12 5.91
C ALA A 487 -28.61 14.85 5.09
N VAL A 488 -27.98 14.70 3.92
CA VAL A 488 -28.07 13.46 3.12
C VAL A 488 -27.54 12.28 3.92
N ARG A 489 -26.41 12.44 4.64
CA ARG A 489 -25.84 11.39 5.49
C ARG A 489 -26.78 10.98 6.62
N ILE A 490 -27.41 11.93 7.31
CA ILE A 490 -28.39 11.66 8.37
C ILE A 490 -29.56 10.86 7.82
N LEU A 491 -30.12 11.29 6.69
CA LEU A 491 -31.35 10.70 6.13
C LEU A 491 -31.09 9.38 5.39
N GLY A 492 -29.90 9.20 4.83
CA GLY A 492 -29.63 8.23 3.78
C GLY A 492 -28.56 7.17 4.07
N ARG A 493 -27.69 7.37 5.06
CA ARG A 493 -26.58 6.45 5.34
C ARG A 493 -27.08 5.03 5.64
N ASP A 494 -26.62 4.06 4.86
CA ASP A 494 -26.87 2.63 5.08
C ASP A 494 -25.61 1.80 4.83
N VAL A 495 -24.92 1.46 5.92
CA VAL A 495 -23.80 0.49 5.96
C VAL A 495 -24.20 -0.78 6.71
N SER A 496 -25.51 -1.01 6.88
CA SER A 496 -26.02 -2.15 7.65
C SER A 496 -25.86 -3.49 6.92
N ARG A 497 -25.39 -3.45 5.67
CA ARG A 497 -25.19 -4.61 4.77
C ARG A 497 -23.73 -4.97 4.54
N GLU A 498 -22.79 -4.20 5.07
CA GLU A 498 -21.36 -4.48 4.91
C GLU A 498 -20.93 -5.71 5.72
N GLY A 499 -20.17 -6.60 5.06
CA GLY A 499 -19.76 -7.90 5.58
C GLY A 499 -20.81 -9.00 5.42
N THR A 500 -20.51 -10.20 5.93
CA THR A 500 -21.47 -11.32 5.96
C THR A 500 -22.34 -11.21 7.21
N ILE A 501 -23.65 -11.01 7.00
CA ILE A 501 -24.59 -10.70 8.08
C ILE A 501 -25.60 -11.83 8.28
N GLU A 502 -25.72 -12.26 9.53
CA GLU A 502 -26.72 -13.22 9.99
C GLU A 502 -27.54 -12.63 11.14
N PHE A 503 -28.81 -13.00 11.22
CA PHE A 503 -29.69 -12.58 12.31
C PHE A 503 -30.06 -13.78 13.17
N GLN A 504 -29.80 -13.67 14.46
CA GLN A 504 -30.10 -14.71 15.45
C GLN A 504 -31.37 -14.37 16.24
N GLY A 505 -32.14 -15.39 16.61
CA GLY A 505 -33.39 -15.23 17.36
C GLY A 505 -34.42 -14.35 16.62
N ASP A 506 -34.88 -13.31 17.32
CA ASP A 506 -35.91 -12.38 16.82
C ASP A 506 -35.35 -11.20 16.02
N ALA A 507 -34.01 -11.09 15.88
CA ALA A 507 -33.37 -10.03 15.12
C ALA A 507 -33.76 -10.10 13.64
N ARG A 508 -33.90 -8.93 12.98
CA ARG A 508 -34.29 -8.82 11.56
C ARG A 508 -33.56 -7.65 10.90
N PRO A 509 -33.33 -7.70 9.57
CA PRO A 509 -32.77 -6.58 8.84
C PRO A 509 -33.70 -5.35 8.93
N ARG A 510 -33.09 -4.17 9.06
CA ARG A 510 -33.81 -2.90 9.02
C ARG A 510 -34.00 -2.46 7.57
N PRO A 511 -35.10 -1.77 7.22
CA PRO A 511 -35.19 -1.12 5.93
C PRO A 511 -34.11 -0.02 5.82
N PRO A 512 -33.51 0.19 4.63
CA PRO A 512 -32.61 1.31 4.38
C PRO A 512 -33.27 2.64 4.75
N SER A 513 -32.53 3.52 5.46
CA SER A 513 -33.05 4.80 5.95
C SER A 513 -33.59 5.68 4.82
N ALA A 514 -32.88 5.71 3.69
CA ALA A 514 -33.24 6.52 2.53
C ALA A 514 -34.64 6.22 1.96
N LEU A 515 -35.19 5.00 2.14
CA LEU A 515 -36.54 4.65 1.66
C LEU A 515 -37.63 5.57 2.24
N GLY A 516 -37.46 6.02 3.49
CA GLY A 516 -38.41 6.92 4.14
C GLY A 516 -38.38 8.36 3.61
N HIS A 517 -37.37 8.71 2.83
CA HIS A 517 -37.04 10.10 2.47
C HIS A 517 -36.76 10.29 0.98
N LEU A 518 -37.16 9.34 0.12
CA LEU A 518 -36.85 9.34 -1.30
C LEU A 518 -37.22 10.65 -2.01
N ASP A 519 -38.43 11.16 -1.83
CA ASP A 519 -38.86 12.40 -2.51
C ASP A 519 -37.92 13.59 -2.20
N ALA A 520 -37.47 13.70 -0.94
CA ALA A 520 -36.54 14.74 -0.53
C ALA A 520 -35.12 14.49 -1.07
N LEU A 521 -34.64 13.25 -1.00
CA LEU A 521 -33.29 12.85 -1.41
C LEU A 521 -33.09 12.90 -2.94
N LEU A 522 -34.02 12.34 -3.72
CA LEU A 522 -33.91 12.29 -5.19
C LEU A 522 -33.85 13.68 -5.82
N SER A 523 -34.46 14.68 -5.17
CA SER A 523 -34.37 16.08 -5.60
C SER A 523 -32.97 16.70 -5.49
N ARG A 524 -32.00 16.00 -4.87
CA ARG A 524 -30.58 16.39 -4.77
C ARG A 524 -29.71 15.78 -5.88
N ALA A 525 -30.26 14.96 -6.79
CA ALA A 525 -29.49 14.40 -7.91
C ALA A 525 -28.86 15.47 -8.81
N ILE A 526 -29.50 16.65 -8.86
CA ILE A 526 -29.05 17.84 -9.60
C ILE A 526 -28.41 18.92 -8.69
N ASP A 527 -28.05 18.59 -7.45
CA ASP A 527 -27.38 19.56 -6.56
C ASP A 527 -26.09 20.06 -7.22
N PRO A 528 -25.77 21.36 -7.21
CA PRO A 528 -24.56 21.87 -7.84
C PRO A 528 -23.27 21.34 -7.19
N ASP A 529 -23.29 20.97 -5.91
CA ASP A 529 -22.11 20.53 -5.19
C ASP A 529 -21.86 19.02 -5.39
N PRO A 530 -20.68 18.61 -5.91
CA PRO A 530 -20.35 17.21 -6.15
C PRO A 530 -20.26 16.36 -4.87
N GLY A 531 -19.94 16.94 -3.71
CA GLY A 531 -19.94 16.23 -2.42
C GLY A 531 -21.35 15.84 -1.99
N VAL A 532 -22.34 16.72 -2.19
CA VAL A 532 -23.76 16.41 -1.93
C VAL A 532 -24.24 15.27 -2.84
N ARG A 533 -23.91 15.34 -4.13
CA ARG A 533 -24.24 14.29 -5.09
C ARG A 533 -23.58 12.95 -4.74
N ARG A 534 -22.32 12.95 -4.26
CA ARG A 534 -21.63 11.74 -3.75
C ARG A 534 -22.37 11.13 -2.57
N GLU A 535 -22.72 11.91 -1.54
CA GLU A 535 -23.50 11.38 -0.41
C GLU A 535 -24.84 10.80 -0.87
N LEU A 536 -25.48 11.42 -1.86
CA LEU A 536 -26.72 10.89 -2.42
C LEU A 536 -26.48 9.55 -3.13
N ILE A 537 -25.41 9.41 -3.90
CA ILE A 537 -25.05 8.13 -4.55
C ILE A 537 -24.94 7.02 -3.49
N LEU A 538 -24.21 7.27 -2.40
CA LEU A 538 -24.06 6.31 -1.29
C LEU A 538 -25.40 5.98 -0.63
N ALA A 539 -26.27 6.98 -0.43
CA ALA A 539 -27.60 6.79 0.15
C ALA A 539 -28.56 5.97 -0.73
N LEU A 540 -28.38 5.99 -2.06
CA LEU A 540 -29.24 5.29 -3.02
C LEU A 540 -28.75 3.87 -3.37
N ARG A 541 -27.49 3.54 -3.04
CA ARG A 541 -26.80 2.31 -3.43
C ARG A 541 -27.61 1.03 -3.22
N ASP A 542 -28.27 0.91 -2.07
CA ASP A 542 -28.91 -0.31 -1.59
C ASP A 542 -30.43 -0.40 -1.88
N LEU A 543 -30.96 0.57 -2.63
CA LEU A 543 -32.39 0.73 -2.91
C LEU A 543 -32.81 0.11 -4.24
N PRO A 544 -34.10 -0.27 -4.44
CA PRO A 544 -34.58 -0.83 -5.71
C PRO A 544 -34.40 0.09 -6.93
N THR A 545 -33.89 -0.45 -8.04
CA THR A 545 -33.56 0.32 -9.26
C THR A 545 -34.77 1.00 -9.90
N ASP A 546 -35.96 0.42 -9.81
CA ASP A 546 -37.20 1.00 -10.33
C ASP A 546 -37.62 2.30 -9.62
N GLN A 547 -37.08 2.55 -8.41
CA GLN A 547 -37.34 3.77 -7.64
C GLN A 547 -36.23 4.82 -7.80
N VAL A 548 -35.00 4.42 -8.09
CA VAL A 548 -33.83 5.31 -8.04
C VAL A 548 -33.03 5.41 -9.36
N GLY A 549 -33.34 4.58 -10.35
CA GLY A 549 -32.55 4.43 -11.58
C GLY A 549 -32.41 5.73 -12.39
N ASP A 550 -33.45 6.55 -12.46
CA ASP A 550 -33.40 7.86 -13.13
C ASP A 550 -32.45 8.82 -12.42
N ALA A 551 -32.48 8.86 -11.08
CA ALA A 551 -31.58 9.70 -10.29
C ALA A 551 -30.12 9.21 -10.37
N LEU A 552 -29.89 7.89 -10.33
CA LEU A 552 -28.56 7.32 -10.52
C LEU A 552 -28.01 7.59 -11.93
N ARG A 553 -28.85 7.59 -12.97
CA ARG A 553 -28.45 7.97 -14.34
C ARG A 553 -28.06 9.45 -14.40
N GLU A 554 -28.85 10.33 -13.77
CA GLU A 554 -28.53 11.76 -13.66
C GLU A 554 -27.18 11.98 -12.94
N LEU A 555 -26.99 11.31 -11.81
CA LEU A 555 -25.77 11.34 -11.01
C LEU A 555 -24.55 10.83 -11.78
N ALA A 556 -24.69 9.73 -12.53
CA ALA A 556 -23.63 9.18 -13.38
C ALA A 556 -23.27 10.15 -14.53
N SER A 557 -24.26 10.78 -15.16
CA SER A 557 -24.05 11.76 -16.23
C SER A 557 -23.38 13.06 -15.74
N SER A 558 -23.61 13.39 -14.47
CA SER A 558 -23.04 14.56 -13.77
C SER A 558 -21.59 14.37 -13.31
N TRP A 559 -21.03 13.18 -13.47
CA TRP A 559 -19.62 12.95 -13.18
C TRP A 559 -18.74 13.79 -14.12
N ASP A 560 -17.77 14.50 -13.55
CA ASP A 560 -16.93 15.42 -14.29
C ASP A 560 -15.82 14.72 -15.07
N GLY A 561 -15.67 13.41 -14.88
CA GLY A 561 -14.64 12.57 -15.49
C GLY A 561 -13.33 12.51 -14.70
N ARG A 562 -13.17 13.24 -13.60
CA ARG A 562 -11.86 13.46 -12.94
C ARG A 562 -11.87 13.33 -11.42
N ASP A 563 -13.05 13.30 -10.82
CA ASP A 563 -13.19 13.00 -9.40
C ASP A 563 -13.22 11.49 -9.13
N ARG A 564 -12.18 10.96 -8.47
CA ARG A 564 -12.07 9.53 -8.17
C ARG A 564 -13.07 9.08 -7.12
N TRP A 565 -13.26 9.86 -6.05
CA TRP A 565 -14.18 9.50 -4.98
C TRP A 565 -15.63 9.48 -5.47
N TYR A 566 -15.98 10.38 -6.39
CA TYR A 566 -17.28 10.34 -7.06
C TYR A 566 -17.43 9.08 -7.93
N LEU A 567 -16.39 8.71 -8.69
CA LEU A 567 -16.40 7.50 -9.52
C LEU A 567 -16.56 6.23 -8.67
N GLU A 568 -15.81 6.13 -7.57
CA GLU A 568 -15.90 4.99 -6.64
C GLU A 568 -17.27 4.92 -5.95
N ALA A 569 -17.86 6.06 -5.59
CA ALA A 569 -19.23 6.09 -5.10
C ALA A 569 -20.22 5.55 -6.16
N LEU A 570 -20.06 5.94 -7.43
CA LEU A 570 -20.87 5.38 -8.52
C LEU A 570 -20.66 3.86 -8.65
N GLY A 571 -19.41 3.40 -8.56
CA GLY A 571 -19.08 1.98 -8.54
C GLY A 571 -19.85 1.21 -7.48
N LEU A 572 -19.81 1.70 -6.24
CA LEU A 572 -20.56 1.13 -5.12
C LEU A 572 -22.07 1.10 -5.40
N ALA A 573 -22.65 2.16 -5.99
CA ALA A 573 -24.08 2.24 -6.26
C ALA A 573 -24.58 1.46 -7.48
N LEU A 574 -23.70 1.18 -8.45
CA LEU A 574 -24.06 0.65 -9.75
C LEU A 574 -23.65 -0.81 -9.97
N ARG A 575 -22.55 -1.29 -9.36
CA ARG A 575 -21.94 -2.59 -9.71
C ARG A 575 -22.90 -3.79 -9.63
N ASP A 576 -23.78 -3.80 -8.63
CA ASP A 576 -24.70 -4.93 -8.39
C ASP A 576 -26.13 -4.71 -8.94
N ARG A 577 -26.28 -3.78 -9.89
CA ARG A 577 -27.58 -3.45 -10.52
C ARG A 577 -27.96 -4.43 -11.62
N GLU A 578 -29.22 -4.38 -12.04
CA GLU A 578 -29.74 -5.23 -13.10
C GLU A 578 -29.02 -4.98 -14.45
N PRO A 579 -28.62 -6.04 -15.19
CA PRO A 579 -27.90 -5.92 -16.45
C PRO A 579 -28.56 -5.00 -17.49
N ASP A 580 -29.90 -5.05 -17.61
CA ASP A 580 -30.66 -4.22 -18.56
C ASP A 580 -30.57 -2.72 -18.23
N TYR A 581 -30.43 -2.36 -16.96
CA TYR A 581 -30.23 -0.97 -16.54
C TYR A 581 -28.79 -0.53 -16.82
N LEU A 582 -27.80 -1.36 -16.46
CA LEU A 582 -26.39 -1.07 -16.72
C LEU A 582 -26.08 -0.92 -18.20
N ALA A 583 -26.64 -1.79 -19.06
CA ALA A 583 -26.48 -1.70 -20.51
C ALA A 583 -26.96 -0.36 -21.09
N GLN A 584 -27.98 0.27 -20.50
CA GLN A 584 -28.48 1.59 -20.94
C GLN A 584 -27.51 2.73 -20.63
N LEU A 585 -26.61 2.57 -19.66
CA LEU A 585 -25.56 3.55 -19.37
C LEU A 585 -24.47 3.55 -20.47
N PHE A 586 -24.37 2.48 -21.24
CA PHE A 586 -23.34 2.27 -22.27
C PHE A 586 -23.90 2.28 -23.71
N ASP A 587 -24.99 3.01 -23.96
CA ASP A 587 -25.54 3.21 -25.31
C ASP A 587 -24.75 4.22 -26.16
N GLY A 588 -23.88 5.03 -25.51
CA GLY A 588 -23.08 6.08 -26.12
C GLY A 588 -23.67 7.48 -25.98
N THR A 589 -24.69 7.68 -25.14
CA THR A 589 -25.39 8.97 -24.95
C THR A 589 -25.27 9.56 -23.55
N LEU A 590 -24.76 8.80 -22.56
CA LEU A 590 -24.71 9.21 -21.15
C LEU A 590 -23.98 10.55 -20.93
N TYR A 591 -22.92 10.81 -21.69
CA TYR A 591 -22.10 12.02 -21.62
C TYR A 591 -22.30 12.94 -22.84
N GLY A 592 -23.46 12.86 -23.48
CA GLY A 592 -23.72 13.41 -24.81
C GLY A 592 -23.39 12.41 -25.92
N ASP A 593 -23.70 12.76 -27.16
CA ASP A 593 -23.46 11.90 -28.32
C ASP A 593 -21.97 11.61 -28.50
N LEU A 594 -21.57 10.33 -28.34
CA LEU A 594 -20.21 9.89 -28.52
C LEU A 594 -19.85 9.77 -30.02
N ASP A 595 -19.37 10.86 -30.61
CA ASP A 595 -18.80 10.88 -31.96
C ASP A 595 -17.41 10.23 -31.96
N LEU A 596 -17.33 8.94 -32.28
CA LEU A 596 -16.09 8.19 -32.30
C LEU A 596 -15.13 8.64 -33.41
N ASP A 597 -15.62 9.24 -34.49
CA ASP A 597 -14.77 9.69 -35.60
C ASP A 597 -14.05 10.99 -35.22
N ALA A 598 -14.72 11.87 -34.47
CA ALA A 598 -14.10 13.04 -33.87
C ALA A 598 -13.26 12.69 -32.63
N ALA A 599 -13.78 11.87 -31.71
CA ALA A 599 -13.15 11.59 -30.42
C ALA A 599 -11.94 10.65 -30.51
N GLY A 600 -11.99 9.66 -31.40
CA GLY A 600 -10.93 8.65 -31.56
C GLY A 600 -9.61 9.22 -32.08
N GLY A 601 -9.64 10.35 -32.77
CA GLY A 601 -8.47 11.05 -33.31
C GLY A 601 -7.89 12.16 -32.41
N THR A 602 -8.47 12.42 -31.23
CA THR A 602 -8.02 13.52 -30.38
C THR A 602 -6.83 13.12 -29.50
N ALA A 603 -5.71 13.84 -29.64
CA ALA A 603 -4.58 13.79 -28.70
C ALA A 603 -4.89 14.38 -27.31
N ALA A 604 -6.04 15.06 -27.16
CA ALA A 604 -6.42 15.85 -25.99
C ALA A 604 -7.53 15.20 -25.14
N ALA A 605 -7.68 13.88 -25.18
CA ALA A 605 -8.55 13.18 -24.24
C ALA A 605 -7.80 13.01 -22.92
N ALA A 606 -8.18 13.75 -21.89
CA ALA A 606 -7.67 13.51 -20.55
C ALA A 606 -8.12 12.10 -20.13
N LEU A 607 -7.21 11.13 -20.17
CA LEU A 607 -7.38 9.90 -19.43
C LEU A 607 -7.16 10.28 -17.98
N PRO A 608 -8.20 10.26 -17.15
CA PRO A 608 -8.05 10.68 -15.77
C PRO A 608 -7.04 9.76 -15.08
N PRO A 609 -6.52 10.14 -13.90
CA PRO A 609 -5.50 9.40 -13.14
C PRO A 609 -5.92 7.98 -12.68
N TYR A 610 -6.88 7.32 -13.32
CA TYR A 610 -7.36 5.99 -12.96
C TYR A 610 -6.68 4.90 -13.77
N PHE A 611 -6.00 5.28 -14.86
CA PHE A 611 -5.11 4.43 -15.63
C PHE A 611 -3.68 4.66 -15.14
N PRO A 612 -3.02 3.60 -14.70
CA PRO A 612 -2.62 3.43 -13.31
C PRO A 612 -1.66 4.55 -12.91
N VAL A 613 -1.97 5.48 -12.01
CA VAL A 613 -0.90 6.42 -11.60
C VAL A 613 0.04 5.68 -10.66
N ASP A 614 1.33 5.99 -10.77
CA ASP A 614 2.34 5.51 -9.86
C ASP A 614 1.94 5.73 -8.40
N ARG A 615 2.34 4.77 -7.57
CA ARG A 615 1.83 4.42 -6.23
C ARG A 615 1.85 5.50 -5.13
N ASN A 616 2.06 6.77 -5.43
CA ASN A 616 1.88 7.88 -4.48
C ASN A 616 1.22 9.13 -5.09
N GLU A 617 0.88 9.13 -6.39
CA GLU A 617 0.36 10.31 -7.09
C GLU A 617 -1.16 10.52 -6.97
N ALA A 618 -1.87 9.70 -6.18
CA ALA A 618 -3.21 10.05 -5.72
C ALA A 618 -3.20 11.37 -4.91
N PHE A 619 -2.02 11.80 -4.44
CA PHE A 619 -1.79 13.13 -3.92
C PHE A 619 -1.92 14.20 -5.03
N LEU A 620 -3.12 14.73 -5.19
CA LEU A 620 -3.33 15.97 -5.93
C LEU A 620 -2.97 17.13 -5.01
N ALA A 621 -1.81 17.73 -5.23
CA ALA A 621 -1.38 18.91 -4.49
C ALA A 621 -2.44 20.03 -4.59
N THR A 622 -2.56 20.82 -3.54
CA THR A 622 -3.41 22.01 -3.55
C THR A 622 -2.95 22.96 -4.65
N GLY A 623 -3.85 23.27 -5.60
CA GLY A 623 -3.60 24.22 -6.69
C GLY A 623 -3.29 23.61 -8.06
N GLU A 624 -3.16 22.29 -8.19
CA GLU A 624 -2.96 21.62 -9.47
C GLU A 624 -4.23 21.59 -10.34
N GLU A 625 -4.16 22.13 -11.56
CA GLU A 625 -5.25 22.09 -12.55
C GLU A 625 -5.26 20.75 -13.29
N LEU A 626 -6.40 20.05 -13.27
CA LEU A 626 -6.57 18.80 -14.02
C LEU A 626 -7.04 19.08 -15.46
N PRO A 627 -6.48 18.39 -16.47
CA PRO A 627 -6.91 18.55 -17.86
C PRO A 627 -8.39 18.18 -18.03
N PRO A 628 -9.12 18.78 -18.99
CA PRO A 628 -10.55 18.55 -19.14
C PRO A 628 -10.86 17.15 -19.71
N ALA A 629 -11.82 16.44 -19.09
CA ALA A 629 -12.33 15.17 -19.60
C ALA A 629 -13.40 15.38 -20.68
N ASN A 630 -13.30 14.62 -21.78
CA ASN A 630 -14.30 14.57 -22.85
C ASN A 630 -15.23 13.35 -22.71
N ALA A 631 -16.27 13.25 -23.55
CA ALA A 631 -17.25 12.16 -23.47
C ALA A 631 -16.63 10.75 -23.58
N LEU A 632 -15.59 10.58 -24.41
CA LEU A 632 -14.87 9.31 -24.55
C LEU A 632 -14.15 8.92 -23.25
N SER A 633 -13.39 9.84 -22.67
CA SER A 633 -12.67 9.61 -21.40
C SER A 633 -13.61 9.30 -20.24
N LYS A 634 -14.74 9.99 -20.13
CA LYS A 634 -15.77 9.70 -19.14
C LYS A 634 -16.40 8.32 -19.34
N THR A 635 -16.66 7.96 -20.59
CA THR A 635 -17.19 6.63 -20.93
C THR A 635 -16.21 5.53 -20.52
N LEU A 636 -14.94 5.65 -20.90
CA LEU A 636 -13.92 4.67 -20.53
C LEU A 636 -13.69 4.59 -19.01
N GLY A 637 -13.72 5.72 -18.30
CA GLY A 637 -13.60 5.74 -16.84
C GLY A 637 -14.74 5.03 -16.11
N LEU A 638 -15.99 5.22 -16.56
CA LEU A 638 -17.12 4.48 -16.00
C LEU A 638 -17.09 2.99 -16.36
N MET A 639 -16.65 2.65 -17.58
CA MET A 639 -16.45 1.24 -17.97
C MET A 639 -15.35 0.56 -17.15
N TRP A 640 -14.27 1.27 -16.84
CA TRP A 640 -13.19 0.80 -15.99
C TRP A 640 -13.72 0.49 -14.58
N GLU A 641 -14.52 1.40 -14.02
CA GLU A 641 -15.10 1.22 -12.69
C GLU A 641 -16.08 0.03 -12.61
N LEU A 642 -16.94 -0.14 -13.63
CA LEU A 642 -17.95 -1.19 -13.61
C LEU A 642 -17.47 -2.54 -14.14
N HIS A 643 -16.62 -2.55 -15.18
CA HIS A 643 -15.93 -3.71 -15.77
C HIS A 643 -16.78 -5.00 -15.97
N GLY A 644 -18.10 -4.87 -16.06
CA GLY A 644 -19.04 -5.96 -16.33
C GLY A 644 -19.21 -6.23 -17.83
N PRO A 645 -19.85 -7.35 -18.22
CA PRO A 645 -20.08 -7.70 -19.62
C PRO A 645 -20.89 -6.64 -20.40
N GLU A 646 -21.68 -5.82 -19.73
CA GLU A 646 -22.52 -4.76 -20.31
C GLU A 646 -21.70 -3.66 -21.01
N VAL A 647 -20.41 -3.51 -20.68
CA VAL A 647 -19.52 -2.53 -21.33
C VAL A 647 -19.08 -2.98 -22.73
N LEU A 648 -19.03 -4.30 -22.97
CA LEU A 648 -18.41 -4.91 -24.14
C LEU A 648 -19.00 -4.48 -25.50
N PRO A 649 -20.33 -4.29 -25.65
CA PRO A 649 -20.91 -3.85 -26.93
C PRO A 649 -20.46 -2.46 -27.37
N LEU A 650 -20.27 -1.51 -26.43
CA LEU A 650 -19.75 -0.19 -26.76
C LEU A 650 -18.21 -0.21 -26.84
N LEU A 651 -17.53 -0.92 -25.94
CA LEU A 651 -16.07 -1.04 -25.95
C LEU A 651 -15.54 -1.65 -27.26
N SER A 652 -16.20 -2.69 -27.80
CA SER A 652 -15.86 -3.30 -29.09
C SER A 652 -16.02 -2.34 -30.28
N ARG A 653 -16.89 -1.32 -30.18
CA ARG A 653 -17.02 -0.25 -31.20
C ARG A 653 -15.94 0.82 -31.05
N ILE A 654 -15.47 1.06 -29.82
CA ILE A 654 -14.45 2.05 -29.47
C ILE A 654 -13.07 1.55 -29.89
N LEU A 655 -12.67 0.34 -29.48
CA LEU A 655 -11.30 -0.19 -29.61
C LEU A 655 -10.67 -0.01 -31.00
N PRO A 656 -11.35 -0.31 -32.12
CA PRO A 656 -10.76 -0.17 -33.46
C PRO A 656 -10.59 1.28 -33.95
N ARG A 657 -11.17 2.27 -33.26
CA ARG A 657 -11.20 3.69 -33.70
C ARG A 657 -10.24 4.60 -32.94
N LEU A 658 -9.48 4.05 -31.99
CA LEU A 658 -8.55 4.83 -31.16
C LEU A 658 -7.24 5.09 -31.90
N ALA A 659 -6.90 6.36 -32.12
CA ALA A 659 -5.69 6.75 -32.84
C ALA A 659 -4.44 6.80 -31.94
N THR A 660 -4.59 7.20 -30.67
CA THR A 660 -3.46 7.38 -29.75
C THR A 660 -3.18 6.13 -28.93
N SER A 661 -1.91 5.92 -28.57
CA SER A 661 -1.44 4.80 -27.74
C SER A 661 -2.07 4.83 -26.34
N ASP A 662 -2.17 6.00 -25.72
CA ASP A 662 -2.74 6.16 -24.38
C ASP A 662 -4.21 5.72 -24.32
N LEU A 663 -5.03 6.15 -25.29
CA LEU A 663 -6.44 5.75 -25.34
C LEU A 663 -6.59 4.25 -25.58
N ARG A 664 -5.75 3.67 -26.46
CA ARG A 664 -5.74 2.22 -26.71
C ARG A 664 -5.43 1.45 -25.44
N GLN A 665 -4.39 1.86 -24.71
CA GLN A 665 -4.00 1.22 -23.46
C GLN A 665 -5.12 1.30 -22.43
N ALA A 666 -5.76 2.46 -22.25
CA ALA A 666 -6.88 2.60 -21.33
C ALA A 666 -8.06 1.67 -21.70
N ALA A 667 -8.40 1.57 -22.97
CA ALA A 667 -9.46 0.66 -23.42
C ALA A 667 -9.09 -0.82 -23.23
N ASP A 668 -7.82 -1.19 -23.36
CA ASP A 668 -7.35 -2.55 -23.07
C ASP A 668 -7.38 -2.85 -21.58
N ASP A 669 -6.99 -1.89 -20.75
CA ASP A 669 -7.01 -2.04 -19.30
C ASP A 669 -8.46 -2.28 -18.85
N VAL A 670 -9.43 -1.53 -19.38
CA VAL A 670 -10.87 -1.80 -19.17
C VAL A 670 -11.22 -3.25 -19.54
N LEU A 671 -10.85 -3.69 -20.74
CA LEU A 671 -11.19 -5.02 -21.23
C LEU A 671 -10.53 -6.13 -20.40
N ALA A 672 -9.31 -5.91 -19.93
CA ALA A 672 -8.56 -6.85 -19.11
C ALA A 672 -9.17 -7.04 -17.71
N GLN A 673 -9.92 -6.04 -17.20
CA GLN A 673 -10.66 -6.16 -15.94
C GLN A 673 -11.96 -6.98 -16.08
N VAL A 674 -12.47 -7.17 -17.30
CA VAL A 674 -13.70 -7.94 -17.52
C VAL A 674 -13.42 -9.42 -17.25
N SER A 675 -14.06 -9.98 -16.22
CA SER A 675 -13.97 -11.41 -15.87
C SER A 675 -14.82 -12.30 -16.77
N ASP A 676 -15.89 -11.76 -17.38
CA ASP A 676 -16.79 -12.53 -18.25
C ASP A 676 -16.07 -13.08 -19.50
N PRO A 677 -16.25 -14.37 -19.86
CA PRO A 677 -15.65 -14.97 -21.05
C PRO A 677 -15.93 -14.26 -22.38
N ALA A 678 -17.00 -13.46 -22.49
CA ALA A 678 -17.28 -12.62 -23.65
C ALA A 678 -16.16 -11.60 -23.94
N GLY A 679 -15.31 -11.28 -22.95
CA GLY A 679 -14.10 -10.47 -23.17
C GLY A 679 -13.12 -11.12 -24.15
N ALA A 680 -12.93 -12.44 -24.10
CA ALA A 680 -12.07 -13.17 -25.04
C ALA A 680 -12.59 -13.07 -26.48
N VAL A 681 -13.91 -13.11 -26.64
CA VAL A 681 -14.57 -12.94 -27.93
C VAL A 681 -14.34 -11.53 -28.49
N ALA A 682 -14.48 -10.49 -27.66
CA ALA A 682 -14.23 -9.11 -28.07
C ALA A 682 -12.77 -8.92 -28.53
N LEU A 683 -11.79 -9.53 -27.85
CA LEU A 683 -10.39 -9.52 -28.29
C LEU A 683 -10.18 -10.29 -29.60
N ALA A 684 -10.83 -11.44 -29.77
CA ALA A 684 -10.75 -12.21 -31.00
C ALA A 684 -11.28 -11.42 -32.20
N ASP A 685 -12.39 -10.69 -32.03
CA ASP A 685 -12.95 -9.79 -33.06
C ASP A 685 -12.01 -8.61 -33.35
N LEU A 686 -11.33 -8.05 -32.33
CA LEU A 686 -10.32 -7.00 -32.51
C LEU A 686 -9.12 -7.47 -33.33
N LEU A 687 -8.66 -8.72 -33.15
CA LEU A 687 -7.54 -9.28 -33.92
C LEU A 687 -7.82 -9.31 -35.43
N PHE A 688 -9.08 -9.41 -35.85
CA PHE A 688 -9.44 -9.33 -37.28
C PHE A 688 -9.49 -7.90 -37.82
N ALA A 689 -9.44 -6.89 -36.95
CA ALA A 689 -9.55 -5.48 -37.31
C ALA A 689 -8.22 -4.71 -37.21
N VAL A 690 -7.19 -5.28 -36.57
CA VAL A 690 -5.86 -4.66 -36.37
C VAL A 690 -4.91 -5.04 -37.49
N ASP A 691 -4.12 -4.08 -37.98
CA ASP A 691 -3.06 -4.26 -38.99
C ASP A 691 -1.64 -3.96 -38.47
N ASP A 692 -1.49 -3.62 -37.18
CA ASP A 692 -0.21 -3.38 -36.50
C ASP A 692 0.33 -4.67 -35.84
N PRO A 693 1.49 -5.21 -36.28
CA PRO A 693 2.07 -6.42 -35.72
C PRO A 693 2.42 -6.35 -34.23
N VAL A 694 2.74 -5.16 -33.70
CA VAL A 694 3.06 -5.03 -32.27
C VAL A 694 1.78 -5.14 -31.45
N ARG A 695 0.73 -4.47 -31.90
CA ARG A 695 -0.60 -4.54 -31.30
C ARG A 695 -1.18 -5.95 -31.32
N GLU A 696 -1.01 -6.67 -32.42
CA GLU A 696 -1.47 -8.04 -32.58
C GLU A 696 -0.86 -8.97 -31.51
N ARG A 697 0.46 -8.88 -31.28
CA ARG A 697 1.15 -9.64 -30.23
C ARG A 697 0.63 -9.32 -28.83
N GLN A 698 0.41 -8.04 -28.52
CA GLN A 698 -0.11 -7.62 -27.21
C GLN A 698 -1.49 -8.20 -26.93
N VAL A 699 -2.39 -8.11 -27.90
CA VAL A 699 -3.74 -8.66 -27.79
C VAL A 699 -3.72 -10.18 -27.61
N LEU A 700 -2.89 -10.89 -28.38
CA LEU A 700 -2.71 -12.34 -28.25
C LEU A 700 -2.14 -12.75 -26.90
N ALA A 701 -1.18 -11.99 -26.35
CA ALA A 701 -0.62 -12.25 -25.04
C ALA A 701 -1.66 -12.08 -23.92
N THR A 702 -2.51 -11.04 -24.00
CA THR A 702 -3.63 -10.87 -23.06
C THR A 702 -4.64 -12.01 -23.19
N LEU A 703 -5.01 -12.38 -24.42
CA LEU A 703 -5.92 -13.48 -24.69
C LEU A 703 -5.40 -14.80 -24.10
N ALA A 704 -4.14 -15.15 -24.34
CA ALA A 704 -3.52 -16.37 -23.80
C ALA A 704 -3.56 -16.42 -22.27
N ARG A 705 -3.17 -15.32 -21.61
CA ARG A 705 -3.14 -15.23 -20.14
C ARG A 705 -4.53 -15.41 -19.53
N ARG A 706 -5.54 -14.77 -20.11
CA ARG A 706 -6.90 -14.79 -19.57
C ARG A 706 -7.64 -16.10 -19.90
N LEU A 707 -7.35 -16.75 -21.03
CA LEU A 707 -7.90 -18.08 -21.37
C LEU A 707 -7.44 -19.19 -20.42
N ALA A 708 -6.27 -19.04 -19.78
CA ALA A 708 -5.81 -19.95 -18.74
C ALA A 708 -6.62 -19.82 -17.43
N GLY A 709 -7.32 -18.70 -17.23
CA GLY A 709 -8.12 -18.38 -16.04
C GLY A 709 -9.58 -18.11 -16.37
N ASP A 710 -10.07 -16.92 -16.01
CA ASP A 710 -11.50 -16.55 -16.04
C ASP A 710 -12.19 -16.74 -17.40
N TRP A 711 -11.44 -16.66 -18.52
CA TRP A 711 -12.02 -16.79 -19.87
C TRP A 711 -11.97 -18.20 -20.46
N ARG A 712 -11.58 -19.21 -19.67
CA ARG A 712 -11.41 -20.59 -20.14
C ARG A 712 -12.62 -21.13 -20.91
N GLU A 713 -13.84 -20.74 -20.54
CA GLU A 713 -15.07 -21.18 -21.21
C GLU A 713 -15.18 -20.69 -22.68
N ALA A 714 -14.48 -19.60 -23.04
CA ALA A 714 -14.45 -19.06 -24.40
C ALA A 714 -13.47 -19.78 -25.35
N ALA A 715 -12.67 -20.72 -24.84
CA ALA A 715 -11.66 -21.44 -25.62
C ALA A 715 -12.22 -22.14 -26.88
N ASP A 716 -13.48 -22.57 -26.83
CA ASP A 716 -14.15 -23.27 -27.92
C ASP A 716 -14.92 -22.34 -28.88
N ASP A 717 -14.98 -21.02 -28.62
CA ASP A 717 -15.65 -20.08 -29.51
C ASP A 717 -14.97 -20.09 -30.90
N PRO A 718 -15.75 -20.17 -32.00
CA PRO A 718 -15.19 -20.23 -33.35
C PRO A 718 -14.24 -19.06 -33.68
N ARG A 719 -14.50 -17.86 -33.18
CA ARG A 719 -13.67 -16.67 -33.41
C ARG A 719 -12.34 -16.80 -32.69
N VAL A 720 -12.37 -17.20 -31.42
CA VAL A 720 -11.16 -17.42 -30.61
C VAL A 720 -10.27 -18.48 -31.26
N ARG A 721 -10.84 -19.63 -31.64
CA ARG A 721 -10.10 -20.69 -32.36
C ARG A 721 -9.51 -20.22 -33.68
N GLN A 722 -10.26 -19.44 -34.46
CA GLN A 722 -9.78 -18.90 -35.72
C GLN A 722 -8.61 -17.94 -35.53
N SER A 723 -8.66 -17.05 -34.52
CA SER A 723 -7.59 -16.11 -34.21
C SER A 723 -6.31 -16.83 -33.74
N ILE A 724 -6.44 -17.85 -32.89
CA ILE A 724 -5.31 -18.70 -32.45
C ILE A 724 -4.67 -19.40 -33.65
N ALA A 725 -5.50 -20.02 -34.51
CA ALA A 725 -5.00 -20.69 -35.72
C ALA A 725 -4.25 -19.73 -36.64
N ALA A 726 -4.79 -18.51 -36.87
CA ALA A 726 -4.14 -17.50 -37.70
C ALA A 726 -2.78 -17.04 -37.12
N ALA A 727 -2.72 -16.85 -35.80
CA ALA A 727 -1.49 -16.44 -35.11
C ALA A 727 -0.38 -17.50 -35.20
N ILE A 728 -0.72 -18.79 -35.07
CA ILE A 728 0.26 -19.89 -35.22
C ILE A 728 0.87 -19.90 -36.64
N ASP A 729 0.08 -19.54 -37.64
CA ASP A 729 0.48 -19.59 -39.05
C ASP A 729 1.44 -18.47 -39.40
N TYR A 730 1.30 -17.30 -38.76
CA TYR A 730 2.09 -16.11 -39.06
C TYR A 730 3.41 -16.07 -38.28
N PRO A 731 4.59 -15.94 -38.95
CA PRO A 731 5.88 -15.95 -38.25
C PRO A 731 6.05 -14.90 -37.16
N GLY A 732 5.42 -13.73 -37.28
CA GLY A 732 5.57 -12.61 -36.35
C GLY A 732 4.76 -12.71 -35.05
N THR A 733 3.79 -13.62 -34.97
CA THR A 733 2.87 -13.82 -33.81
C THR A 733 2.79 -15.28 -33.37
N ARG A 734 3.66 -16.13 -33.93
CA ARG A 734 3.62 -17.59 -33.75
C ARG A 734 3.81 -18.03 -32.31
N ALA A 735 4.72 -17.39 -31.58
CA ALA A 735 5.01 -17.77 -30.20
C ALA A 735 3.78 -17.51 -29.31
N GLU A 736 3.14 -16.35 -29.46
CA GLU A 736 1.93 -15.97 -28.74
C GLU A 736 0.74 -16.86 -29.15
N GLY A 737 0.62 -17.22 -30.43
CA GLY A 737 -0.39 -18.17 -30.91
C GLY A 737 -0.22 -19.57 -30.31
N ILE A 738 1.03 -20.05 -30.15
CA ILE A 738 1.32 -21.33 -29.48
C ILE A 738 0.94 -21.25 -28.00
N ALA A 739 1.29 -20.16 -27.31
CA ALA A 739 0.92 -19.95 -25.91
C ALA A 739 -0.61 -19.91 -25.73
N ALA A 740 -1.34 -19.23 -26.61
CA ALA A 740 -2.81 -19.22 -26.58
C ALA A 740 -3.42 -20.61 -26.82
N ALA A 741 -2.86 -21.40 -27.74
CA ALA A 741 -3.30 -22.80 -27.94
C ALA A 741 -2.97 -23.70 -26.74
N ALA A 742 -1.84 -23.48 -26.06
CA ALA A 742 -1.51 -24.21 -24.84
C ALA A 742 -2.51 -23.92 -23.71
N ALA A 743 -2.94 -22.66 -23.56
CA ALA A 743 -3.91 -22.23 -22.57
C ALA A 743 -5.29 -22.90 -22.74
N THR A 744 -5.70 -23.23 -23.97
CA THR A 744 -6.97 -23.93 -24.22
C THR A 744 -6.87 -25.44 -24.04
N GLY A 745 -5.68 -26.02 -24.14
CA GLY A 745 -5.47 -27.47 -24.19
C GLY A 745 -5.99 -28.12 -25.48
N ASP A 746 -6.27 -27.34 -26.54
CA ASP A 746 -6.83 -27.86 -27.78
C ASP A 746 -5.81 -28.70 -28.57
N ARG A 747 -6.14 -29.98 -28.75
CA ARG A 747 -5.32 -30.95 -29.50
C ARG A 747 -5.36 -30.74 -31.00
N SER A 748 -6.25 -29.93 -31.53
CA SER A 748 -6.35 -29.65 -32.97
C SER A 748 -5.05 -29.03 -33.53
N HIS A 749 -4.27 -28.35 -32.69
CA HIS A 749 -3.00 -27.73 -33.06
C HIS A 749 -1.77 -28.63 -32.82
N ALA A 750 -1.93 -29.80 -32.21
CA ALA A 750 -0.83 -30.65 -31.74
C ALA A 750 0.18 -31.01 -32.84
N ASP A 751 -0.30 -31.48 -34.00
CA ASP A 751 0.57 -31.88 -35.12
C ASP A 751 1.43 -30.72 -35.63
N LYS A 752 0.83 -29.51 -35.64
CA LYS A 752 1.50 -28.29 -36.10
C LYS A 752 2.54 -27.82 -35.08
N ILE A 753 2.19 -27.83 -33.79
CA ILE A 753 3.11 -27.49 -32.70
C ILE A 753 4.30 -28.46 -32.67
N MET A 754 4.04 -29.76 -32.77
CA MET A 754 5.06 -30.80 -32.89
C MET A 754 5.98 -30.61 -34.10
N SER A 755 5.50 -30.02 -35.20
CA SER A 755 6.33 -29.72 -36.36
C SER A 755 7.39 -28.62 -36.07
N PHE A 756 7.07 -27.64 -35.22
CA PHE A 756 8.01 -26.60 -34.82
C PHE A 756 9.09 -27.12 -33.88
N VAL A 757 8.78 -28.10 -33.02
CA VAL A 757 9.80 -28.77 -32.18
C VAL A 757 10.86 -29.46 -33.06
N LYS A 758 10.42 -30.12 -34.14
CA LYS A 758 11.27 -30.84 -35.10
C LYS A 758 12.07 -29.93 -36.03
N ASP A 759 11.57 -28.73 -36.31
CA ASP A 759 12.22 -27.79 -37.22
C ASP A 759 13.42 -27.11 -36.54
N THR A 760 14.63 -27.60 -36.83
CA THR A 760 15.88 -27.03 -36.29
C THR A 760 16.21 -25.65 -36.87
N THR A 761 15.46 -25.16 -37.86
CA THR A 761 15.63 -23.82 -38.45
C THR A 761 14.65 -22.79 -37.88
N ALA A 762 13.66 -23.24 -37.09
CA ALA A 762 12.73 -22.34 -36.42
C ALA A 762 13.44 -21.51 -35.31
N PRO A 763 13.01 -20.27 -35.06
CA PRO A 763 13.55 -19.45 -33.97
C PRO A 763 13.46 -20.15 -32.61
N LEU A 764 14.50 -20.02 -31.79
CA LEU A 764 14.58 -20.69 -30.49
C LEU A 764 13.36 -20.43 -29.57
N PRO A 765 12.83 -19.19 -29.44
CA PRO A 765 11.63 -18.94 -28.63
C PRO A 765 10.40 -19.73 -29.08
N VAL A 766 10.23 -19.93 -30.40
CA VAL A 766 9.13 -20.73 -30.96
C VAL A 766 9.30 -22.20 -30.62
N ARG A 767 10.53 -22.72 -30.67
CA ARG A 767 10.82 -24.13 -30.35
C ARG A 767 10.60 -24.44 -28.87
N ILE A 768 10.99 -23.52 -27.98
CA ILE A 768 10.76 -23.65 -26.53
C ILE A 768 9.26 -23.58 -26.22
N ALA A 769 8.56 -22.55 -26.72
CA ALA A 769 7.11 -22.42 -26.54
C ALA A 769 6.36 -23.66 -27.06
N ALA A 770 6.82 -24.23 -28.19
CA ALA A 770 6.24 -25.45 -28.74
C ALA A 770 6.47 -26.68 -27.84
N VAL A 771 7.65 -26.82 -27.23
CA VAL A 771 7.93 -27.92 -26.27
C VAL A 771 7.05 -27.80 -25.04
N GLU A 772 6.99 -26.61 -24.44
CA GLU A 772 6.21 -26.36 -23.22
C GLU A 772 4.70 -26.56 -23.46
N ALA A 773 4.19 -26.12 -24.62
CA ALA A 773 2.80 -26.34 -25.01
C ALA A 773 2.39 -27.83 -25.08
N LEU A 774 3.32 -28.76 -25.33
CA LEU A 774 3.01 -30.19 -25.38
C LEU A 774 2.64 -30.77 -24.01
N GLY A 775 3.10 -30.17 -22.91
CA GLY A 775 2.73 -30.57 -21.54
C GLY A 775 1.25 -30.38 -21.24
N SER A 776 0.71 -29.24 -21.67
CA SER A 776 -0.71 -28.90 -21.54
C SER A 776 -1.59 -29.66 -22.55
N ILE A 777 -1.17 -29.77 -23.81
CA ILE A 777 -1.96 -30.38 -24.89
C ILE A 777 -1.98 -31.92 -24.80
N ARG A 778 -0.86 -32.51 -24.35
CA ARG A 778 -0.65 -33.96 -24.15
C ARG A 778 -0.99 -34.83 -25.37
N PRO A 779 -0.38 -34.60 -26.55
CA PRO A 779 -0.58 -35.52 -27.66
C PRO A 779 0.16 -36.86 -27.43
N PRO A 780 -0.31 -37.97 -28.00
CA PRO A 780 0.22 -39.31 -27.73
C PRO A 780 1.74 -39.47 -27.93
N ASP A 781 2.30 -38.79 -28.94
CA ASP A 781 3.71 -38.94 -29.33
C ASP A 781 4.64 -37.90 -28.65
N ALA A 782 4.11 -37.01 -27.80
CA ALA A 782 4.92 -35.96 -27.17
C ALA A 782 6.03 -36.54 -26.29
N ARG A 783 5.72 -37.57 -25.49
CA ARG A 783 6.69 -38.15 -24.55
C ARG A 783 7.92 -38.69 -25.28
N GLU A 784 7.71 -39.52 -26.30
CA GLU A 784 8.80 -40.10 -27.09
C GLU A 784 9.66 -39.02 -27.75
N MET A 785 9.02 -37.95 -28.24
CA MET A 785 9.72 -36.82 -28.84
C MET A 785 10.60 -36.06 -27.84
N LEU A 786 10.08 -35.77 -26.65
CA LEU A 786 10.81 -35.06 -25.61
C LEU A 786 11.97 -35.91 -25.06
N GLU A 787 11.76 -37.21 -24.88
CA GLU A 787 12.81 -38.17 -24.51
C GLU A 787 13.93 -38.23 -25.58
N ALA A 788 13.58 -38.15 -26.86
CA ALA A 788 14.56 -38.12 -27.95
C ALA A 788 15.43 -36.84 -27.95
N LEU A 789 14.87 -35.69 -27.59
CA LEU A 789 15.63 -34.43 -27.45
C LEU A 789 16.68 -34.53 -26.33
N ILE A 790 16.26 -35.05 -25.17
CA ILE A 790 17.17 -35.30 -24.03
C ILE A 790 18.25 -36.32 -24.42
N GLY A 791 17.87 -37.39 -25.13
CA GLY A 791 18.80 -38.39 -25.63
C GLY A 791 19.83 -37.82 -26.63
N HIS A 792 19.43 -36.87 -27.48
CA HIS A 792 20.34 -36.19 -28.40
C HIS A 792 21.32 -35.27 -27.66
N ALA A 793 20.83 -34.47 -26.70
CA ALA A 793 21.67 -33.61 -25.86
C ALA A 793 22.70 -34.42 -25.04
N ARG A 794 22.31 -35.60 -24.56
CA ARG A 794 23.23 -36.56 -23.94
C ARG A 794 24.37 -36.98 -24.88
N GLN A 795 24.08 -37.23 -26.14
CA GLN A 795 25.07 -37.65 -27.14
C GLN A 795 25.97 -36.50 -27.62
N SER A 796 25.45 -35.28 -27.67
CA SER A 796 26.20 -34.10 -28.12
C SER A 796 27.10 -33.49 -27.04
N GLY A 797 26.83 -33.78 -25.76
CA GLY A 797 27.67 -33.35 -24.64
C GLY A 797 27.60 -31.85 -24.31
N GLY A 798 26.63 -31.12 -24.87
CA GLY A 798 26.41 -29.68 -24.66
C GLY A 798 25.05 -29.37 -24.03
N SER A 799 24.91 -28.18 -23.44
CA SER A 799 23.61 -27.65 -23.01
C SER A 799 22.76 -27.31 -24.23
N ASP A 800 21.50 -27.75 -24.22
CA ASP A 800 20.50 -27.50 -25.24
C ASP A 800 19.23 -26.99 -24.53
N PRO A 801 18.89 -25.70 -24.65
CA PRO A 801 17.73 -25.11 -24.01
C PRO A 801 16.40 -25.79 -24.37
N VAL A 802 16.31 -26.43 -25.55
CA VAL A 802 15.11 -27.16 -25.99
C VAL A 802 15.02 -28.52 -25.28
N ALA A 803 16.16 -29.18 -25.02
CA ALA A 803 16.20 -30.41 -24.25
C ALA A 803 15.98 -30.18 -22.75
N GLU A 804 16.42 -29.03 -22.24
CA GLU A 804 16.14 -28.59 -20.86
C GLU A 804 14.65 -28.32 -20.67
N ALA A 805 14.02 -27.60 -21.62
CA ALA A 805 12.56 -27.44 -21.65
C ALA A 805 11.84 -28.80 -21.74
N ALA A 806 12.34 -29.74 -22.56
CA ALA A 806 11.77 -31.08 -22.69
C ALA A 806 11.79 -31.84 -21.35
N LEU A 807 12.88 -31.74 -20.58
CA LEU A 807 12.99 -32.39 -19.28
C LEU A 807 12.04 -31.80 -18.24
N ARG A 808 11.78 -30.48 -18.29
CA ARG A 808 10.74 -29.81 -17.49
C ARG A 808 9.34 -30.29 -17.80
N THR A 809 9.04 -30.53 -19.08
CA THR A 809 7.69 -30.88 -19.54
C THR A 809 7.35 -32.38 -19.37
N LEU A 810 8.34 -33.27 -19.39
CA LEU A 810 8.14 -34.73 -19.32
C LEU A 810 7.34 -35.26 -18.11
N PRO A 811 7.44 -34.70 -16.89
CA PRO A 811 6.61 -35.11 -15.77
C PRO A 811 5.10 -35.00 -16.03
N GLU A 812 4.65 -34.01 -16.81
CA GLU A 812 3.24 -33.86 -17.22
C GLU A 812 2.76 -34.97 -18.17
N LEU A 813 3.72 -35.68 -18.77
CA LEU A 813 3.52 -36.80 -19.69
C LEU A 813 3.83 -38.17 -19.04
N GLY A 814 4.04 -38.22 -17.71
CA GLY A 814 4.12 -39.46 -16.94
C GLY A 814 5.50 -40.12 -16.86
N LEU A 815 6.60 -39.35 -16.89
CA LEU A 815 7.96 -39.83 -16.59
C LEU A 815 8.05 -40.44 -15.17
N ASP A 816 8.81 -41.54 -15.00
CA ASP A 816 8.90 -42.25 -13.71
C ASP A 816 9.85 -41.54 -12.72
N ARG A 817 9.56 -41.69 -11.44
CA ARG A 817 10.18 -40.98 -10.30
C ARG A 817 11.65 -41.35 -10.09
N ASP A 818 11.98 -42.60 -10.39
CA ASP A 818 13.35 -43.14 -10.28
C ASP A 818 14.24 -42.69 -11.43
N GLU A 819 13.65 -42.37 -12.59
CA GLU A 819 14.38 -41.95 -13.80
C GLU A 819 15.01 -40.57 -13.63
N LEU A 820 14.34 -39.65 -12.92
CA LEU A 820 14.90 -38.32 -12.61
C LEU A 820 16.13 -38.40 -11.70
N VAL A 821 16.04 -39.18 -10.61
CA VAL A 821 17.18 -39.38 -9.69
C VAL A 821 18.33 -40.11 -10.40
N ALA A 822 18.02 -41.01 -11.35
CA ALA A 822 19.03 -41.66 -12.18
C ALA A 822 19.77 -40.65 -13.09
N ILE A 823 19.08 -39.70 -13.71
CA ILE A 823 19.70 -38.65 -14.53
C ILE A 823 20.61 -37.75 -13.69
N VAL A 824 20.22 -37.38 -12.46
CA VAL A 824 21.07 -36.60 -11.54
C VAL A 824 22.43 -37.26 -11.32
N ALA A 825 22.42 -38.58 -11.13
CA ALA A 825 23.60 -39.37 -10.78
C ALA A 825 24.47 -39.79 -11.98
N ASP A 826 23.99 -39.67 -13.22
CA ASP A 826 24.66 -40.13 -14.44
C ASP A 826 25.48 -38.98 -15.07
N ASP A 827 26.80 -39.04 -14.91
CA ASP A 827 27.78 -38.09 -15.47
C ASP A 827 27.83 -38.09 -17.01
N GLY A 828 27.18 -39.04 -17.65
CA GLY A 828 26.96 -39.08 -19.10
C GLY A 828 25.94 -38.04 -19.59
N TYR A 829 25.20 -37.37 -18.71
CA TYR A 829 24.35 -36.23 -19.06
C TYR A 829 25.09 -34.89 -18.87
N PRO A 830 24.88 -33.90 -19.75
CA PRO A 830 25.38 -32.53 -19.55
C PRO A 830 24.90 -31.94 -18.22
N LEU A 831 25.75 -31.11 -17.59
CA LEU A 831 25.47 -30.50 -16.29
C LEU A 831 24.13 -29.73 -16.26
N GLY A 832 23.77 -29.05 -17.36
CA GLY A 832 22.47 -28.35 -17.47
C GLY A 832 21.28 -29.28 -17.28
N LEU A 833 21.27 -30.45 -17.92
CA LEU A 833 20.20 -31.45 -17.79
C LEU A 833 20.22 -32.14 -16.42
N ARG A 834 21.40 -32.36 -15.83
CA ARG A 834 21.51 -32.96 -14.49
C ARG A 834 21.00 -32.01 -13.39
N ARG A 835 21.26 -30.71 -13.52
CA ARG A 835 20.68 -29.67 -12.65
C ARG A 835 19.17 -29.64 -12.79
N GLU A 836 18.67 -29.69 -14.02
CA GLU A 836 17.24 -29.69 -14.28
C GLU A 836 16.55 -30.98 -13.77
N ALA A 837 17.22 -32.13 -13.83
CA ALA A 837 16.75 -33.37 -13.21
C ALA A 837 16.75 -33.32 -11.67
N LEU A 838 17.76 -32.68 -11.05
CA LEU A 838 17.87 -32.53 -9.60
C LEU A 838 16.72 -31.67 -9.07
N ARG A 839 16.44 -30.58 -9.78
CA ARG A 839 15.27 -29.72 -9.60
C ARG A 839 14.00 -30.56 -9.66
N ALA A 840 13.76 -31.22 -10.80
CA ALA A 840 12.59 -32.08 -10.99
C ALA A 840 12.42 -33.18 -9.90
N ALA A 841 13.52 -33.73 -9.36
CA ALA A 841 13.48 -34.78 -8.35
C ALA A 841 13.27 -34.27 -6.91
N SER A 842 13.82 -33.12 -6.55
CA SER A 842 13.88 -32.68 -5.14
C SER A 842 12.54 -32.22 -4.55
N MET A 843 11.54 -31.90 -5.37
CA MET A 843 10.20 -31.52 -4.88
C MET A 843 9.37 -32.70 -4.37
N ARG A 844 9.61 -33.88 -4.96
CA ARG A 844 8.72 -35.02 -4.80
C ARG A 844 9.22 -35.78 -3.60
N VAL A 845 8.42 -35.84 -2.54
CA VAL A 845 8.77 -36.46 -1.25
C VAL A 845 9.54 -37.78 -1.41
N GLU A 846 9.09 -38.68 -2.30
CA GLU A 846 9.75 -39.98 -2.50
C GLU A 846 11.08 -39.91 -3.28
N SER A 847 11.19 -39.05 -4.30
CA SER A 847 12.45 -38.81 -5.02
C SER A 847 13.45 -38.03 -4.15
N ALA A 848 12.98 -37.12 -3.30
CA ALA A 848 13.79 -36.44 -2.29
C ALA A 848 14.34 -37.39 -1.22
N ARG A 849 13.56 -38.40 -0.79
CA ARG A 849 14.06 -39.49 0.07
C ARG A 849 15.18 -40.27 -0.60
N LEU A 850 15.03 -40.62 -1.87
CA LEU A 850 16.07 -41.30 -2.65
C LEU A 850 17.34 -40.43 -2.78
N LEU A 851 17.20 -39.13 -3.01
CA LEU A 851 18.34 -38.20 -3.04
C LEU A 851 19.04 -38.11 -1.67
N LEU A 852 18.29 -38.09 -0.57
CA LEU A 852 18.84 -38.11 0.79
C LEU A 852 19.51 -39.44 1.15
N ASP A 853 18.96 -40.57 0.71
CA ASP A 853 19.58 -41.89 0.86
C ASP A 853 20.95 -41.90 0.16
N ARG A 854 21.00 -41.40 -1.09
CA ARG A 854 22.26 -41.26 -1.83
C ARG A 854 23.22 -40.27 -1.19
N ALA A 855 22.73 -39.16 -0.63
CA ALA A 855 23.57 -38.20 0.07
C ALA A 855 24.18 -38.80 1.36
N GLY A 856 23.39 -39.56 2.13
CA GLY A 856 23.86 -40.29 3.31
C GLY A 856 24.88 -41.39 2.99
N GLU A 857 24.78 -41.98 1.80
CA GLU A 857 25.77 -42.93 1.25
C GLU A 857 27.01 -42.24 0.64
N GLY A 858 27.04 -40.91 0.57
CA GLY A 858 28.10 -40.16 -0.11
C GLY A 858 28.11 -40.33 -1.63
N ALA A 859 27.00 -40.79 -2.23
CA ALA A 859 26.82 -41.07 -3.65
C ALA A 859 26.19 -39.92 -4.44
N LEU A 860 26.02 -38.75 -3.83
CA LEU A 860 25.55 -37.55 -4.50
C LEU A 860 26.72 -36.82 -5.18
N PRO A 861 26.63 -36.46 -6.48
CA PRO A 861 27.72 -35.79 -7.20
C PRO A 861 28.12 -34.42 -6.60
N ASP A 862 29.43 -34.16 -6.50
CA ASP A 862 29.97 -32.95 -5.86
C ASP A 862 29.55 -31.65 -6.57
N ASP A 863 29.40 -31.68 -7.89
CA ASP A 863 28.97 -30.55 -8.74
C ASP A 863 27.51 -30.12 -8.50
N LEU A 864 26.73 -30.99 -7.87
CA LEU A 864 25.30 -30.80 -7.57
C LEU A 864 25.01 -30.74 -6.07
N LYS A 865 26.02 -31.01 -5.23
CA LYS A 865 25.87 -31.14 -3.78
C LYS A 865 25.45 -29.84 -3.12
N ALA A 866 25.98 -28.69 -3.54
CA ALA A 866 25.59 -27.39 -3.01
C ALA A 866 24.13 -27.06 -3.33
N GLU A 867 23.72 -27.27 -4.58
CA GLU A 867 22.34 -27.06 -5.04
C GLU A 867 21.36 -28.00 -4.31
N ALA A 868 21.69 -29.30 -4.19
CA ALA A 868 20.90 -30.27 -3.42
C ALA A 868 20.84 -29.98 -1.91
N THR A 869 21.93 -29.44 -1.34
CA THR A 869 21.99 -29.03 0.08
C THR A 869 21.00 -27.91 0.35
N THR A 870 21.01 -26.87 -0.50
CA THR A 870 20.05 -25.77 -0.43
C THR A 870 18.62 -26.28 -0.61
N MET A 871 18.40 -27.18 -1.57
CA MET A 871 17.08 -27.71 -1.92
C MET A 871 16.45 -28.61 -0.84
N LEU A 872 17.21 -29.56 -0.29
CA LEU A 872 16.67 -30.56 0.65
C LEU A 872 16.56 -30.03 2.10
N ASN A 873 17.40 -29.06 2.50
CA ASN A 873 17.29 -28.42 3.83
C ASN A 873 16.09 -27.48 3.96
N ALA A 874 15.48 -27.11 2.83
CA ALA A 874 14.34 -26.22 2.76
C ALA A 874 13.08 -26.90 2.23
N HIS A 875 13.05 -28.24 2.23
CA HIS A 875 11.96 -29.06 1.70
C HIS A 875 10.66 -29.01 2.56
N PRO A 876 9.43 -29.04 1.98
CA PRO A 876 8.12 -29.00 2.68
C PRO A 876 7.94 -30.04 3.81
N ASP A 877 8.38 -31.25 3.54
CA ASP A 877 8.31 -32.37 4.48
C ASP A 877 9.37 -32.22 5.57
N ARG A 878 8.91 -32.06 6.81
CA ARG A 878 9.73 -31.93 8.02
C ARG A 878 10.73 -33.09 8.22
N ASP A 879 10.39 -34.31 7.80
CA ASP A 879 11.26 -35.48 7.91
C ASP A 879 12.45 -35.38 6.93
N ILE A 880 12.20 -34.88 5.71
CA ILE A 880 13.23 -34.61 4.70
C ILE A 880 14.17 -33.51 5.18
N ARG A 881 13.68 -32.39 5.72
CA ARG A 881 14.55 -31.33 6.26
C ARG A 881 15.43 -31.82 7.40
N ARG A 882 14.85 -32.58 8.33
CA ARG A 882 15.60 -33.14 9.46
C ARG A 882 16.74 -34.04 8.96
N ARG A 883 16.44 -34.94 8.03
CA ARG A 883 17.43 -35.85 7.43
C ARG A 883 18.47 -35.09 6.58
N ALA A 884 18.07 -34.07 5.83
CA ALA A 884 18.95 -33.22 5.05
C ALA A 884 19.97 -32.48 5.93
N ALA A 885 19.52 -31.94 7.06
CA ALA A 885 20.41 -31.30 8.03
C ALA A 885 21.47 -32.26 8.61
N GLU A 886 21.18 -33.57 8.65
CA GLU A 886 22.11 -34.61 9.11
C GLU A 886 23.14 -35.00 8.04
N VAL A 887 22.73 -35.14 6.77
CA VAL A 887 23.59 -35.69 5.70
C VAL A 887 24.13 -34.65 4.70
N LEU A 888 23.54 -33.45 4.66
CA LEU A 888 23.89 -32.32 3.80
C LEU A 888 23.81 -31.00 4.61
N PRO A 889 24.73 -30.72 5.55
CA PRO A 889 24.68 -29.50 6.35
C PRO A 889 25.04 -28.25 5.52
N LEU A 890 24.37 -27.13 5.81
CA LEU A 890 24.72 -25.82 5.24
C LEU A 890 26.12 -25.39 5.67
N ALA A 891 26.93 -24.86 4.73
CA ALA A 891 28.29 -24.42 5.01
C ALA A 891 28.31 -23.10 5.82
N GLY A 892 29.09 -23.05 6.91
CA GLY A 892 29.35 -21.81 7.65
C GLY A 892 30.55 -21.04 7.08
N ILE A 893 30.43 -19.70 7.04
CA ILE A 893 31.53 -18.77 6.73
C ILE A 893 32.15 -18.33 8.09
N GLY A 894 33.45 -18.56 8.31
CA GLY A 894 34.08 -18.58 9.65
C GLY A 894 34.93 -17.37 10.08
N GLY A 895 35.58 -17.47 11.27
CA GLY A 895 36.74 -16.64 11.69
C GLY A 895 36.88 -16.32 13.19
N ASP A 896 38.00 -16.68 13.83
CA ASP A 896 38.30 -16.55 15.28
C ASP A 896 38.86 -15.16 15.74
N ARG A 897 38.63 -14.04 15.02
CA ARG A 897 39.12 -12.71 15.45
C ARG A 897 38.12 -12.02 16.42
N PRO A 898 38.53 -11.64 17.65
CA PRO A 898 37.70 -10.82 18.52
C PRO A 898 37.69 -9.35 18.03
N LEU A 899 36.49 -8.78 17.83
CA LEU A 899 36.30 -7.35 17.55
C LEU A 899 36.51 -6.51 18.83
N PRO A 900 36.89 -5.23 18.72
CA PRO A 900 36.86 -4.29 19.84
C PRO A 900 35.46 -4.18 20.45
N SER A 901 35.37 -3.65 21.67
CA SER A 901 34.08 -3.48 22.32
C SER A 901 33.16 -2.54 21.52
N PHE A 902 31.86 -2.79 21.58
CA PHE A 902 30.84 -1.97 20.91
C PHE A 902 30.97 -0.47 21.25
N GLU A 903 31.29 -0.13 22.51
CA GLU A 903 31.55 1.25 22.94
C GLU A 903 32.77 1.87 22.27
N GLU A 904 33.84 1.09 22.16
CA GLU A 904 35.08 1.56 21.59
C GLU A 904 34.88 1.90 20.11
N LEU A 905 34.16 1.07 19.36
CA LEU A 905 33.82 1.32 17.96
C LEU A 905 32.94 2.59 17.80
N LEU A 906 31.94 2.78 18.66
CA LEU A 906 31.08 3.97 18.62
C LEU A 906 31.81 5.28 18.99
N SER A 907 32.80 5.21 19.89
CA SER A 907 33.54 6.38 20.35
C SER A 907 34.55 6.92 19.31
N ARG A 908 34.96 6.09 18.35
CA ARG A 908 35.94 6.45 17.33
C ARG A 908 35.28 7.31 16.24
N ARG A 909 36.01 8.30 15.71
CA ARG A 909 35.56 9.11 14.57
C ARG A 909 36.14 8.54 13.28
N GLY A 910 35.28 8.27 12.31
CA GLY A 910 35.65 7.82 10.98
C GLY A 910 35.68 8.96 9.97
N ASP A 911 36.18 8.63 8.78
CA ASP A 911 36.23 9.47 7.59
C ASP A 911 35.18 8.99 6.57
N PRO A 912 34.18 9.82 6.25
CA PRO A 912 33.12 9.44 5.30
C PRO A 912 33.61 9.08 3.90
N GLU A 913 34.73 9.66 3.43
CA GLU A 913 35.23 9.36 2.07
C GLU A 913 35.90 7.98 2.04
N ARG A 914 36.67 7.64 3.08
CA ARG A 914 37.18 6.27 3.24
C ARG A 914 36.06 5.28 3.49
N GLY A 915 35.01 5.70 4.19
CA GLY A 915 33.79 4.90 4.42
C GLY A 915 33.04 4.60 3.13
N ARG A 916 32.93 5.57 2.23
CA ARG A 916 32.36 5.39 0.89
C ARG A 916 33.17 4.36 0.09
N ILE A 917 34.49 4.43 0.15
CA ILE A 917 35.37 3.43 -0.49
C ILE A 917 35.16 2.05 0.16
N ALA A 918 35.07 1.98 1.48
CA ALA A 918 34.78 0.75 2.21
C ALA A 918 33.38 0.21 1.91
N PHE A 919 32.42 1.03 1.46
CA PHE A 919 31.12 0.58 1.01
C PHE A 919 31.16 -0.07 -0.39
N SER A 920 32.04 0.41 -1.28
CA SER A 920 32.05 0.08 -2.72
C SER A 920 33.21 -0.79 -3.22
N SER A 921 34.24 -1.08 -2.43
CA SER A 921 35.46 -1.75 -2.94
C SER A 921 35.29 -3.26 -3.15
N ALA A 922 35.47 -3.70 -4.40
CA ALA A 922 35.45 -5.11 -4.78
C ALA A 922 36.58 -5.92 -4.10
N GLY A 923 36.19 -6.87 -3.25
CA GLY A 923 37.10 -7.86 -2.64
C GLY A 923 37.29 -7.78 -1.13
N GLU A 924 36.82 -6.72 -0.46
CA GLU A 924 36.91 -6.58 1.01
C GLU A 924 35.59 -6.17 1.70
N SER A 925 34.61 -5.59 0.98
CA SER A 925 33.30 -5.22 1.54
C SER A 925 32.15 -5.40 0.54
N GLN A 926 31.07 -6.08 0.96
CA GLN A 926 29.96 -6.55 0.11
C GLN A 926 28.74 -5.61 0.10
N CYS A 927 28.86 -4.39 0.61
CA CYS A 927 27.68 -3.54 0.86
C CYS A 927 27.03 -3.05 -0.44
N ALA A 928 27.80 -2.54 -1.41
CA ALA A 928 27.29 -2.08 -2.70
C ALA A 928 26.75 -3.20 -3.61
N ASP A 929 27.14 -4.47 -3.36
CA ASP A 929 26.63 -5.65 -4.06
C ASP A 929 25.17 -5.94 -3.73
N CYS A 930 24.69 -5.40 -2.60
CA CYS A 930 23.31 -5.55 -2.16
C CYS A 930 22.57 -4.21 -2.02
N HIS A 931 23.22 -3.12 -1.65
CA HIS A 931 22.56 -1.86 -1.31
C HIS A 931 22.82 -0.77 -2.34
N ARG A 932 21.76 0.02 -2.59
CA ARG A 932 21.84 1.21 -3.43
C ARG A 932 22.08 2.44 -2.57
N VAL A 933 22.94 3.33 -3.04
CA VAL A 933 23.15 4.67 -2.48
C VAL A 933 23.20 5.66 -3.62
N GLN A 934 22.29 6.65 -3.59
CA GLN A 934 22.26 7.79 -4.53
C GLN A 934 22.30 7.33 -5.99
N GLY A 935 21.47 6.34 -6.32
CA GLY A 935 21.37 5.77 -7.67
C GLY A 935 22.47 4.75 -8.05
N ARG A 936 23.41 4.43 -7.14
CA ARG A 936 24.55 3.54 -7.40
C ARG A 936 24.52 2.29 -6.54
N GLY A 937 25.05 1.18 -7.05
CA GLY A 937 25.02 -0.13 -6.38
C GLY A 937 23.79 -0.96 -6.77
N GLN A 938 23.67 -2.15 -6.20
CA GLN A 938 22.55 -3.05 -6.45
C GLN A 938 21.37 -2.78 -5.52
N TRP A 939 20.16 -3.13 -5.93
CA TRP A 939 18.97 -2.97 -5.10
C TRP A 939 18.45 -4.30 -4.54
N VAL A 940 19.31 -5.09 -3.89
CA VAL A 940 18.88 -6.28 -3.14
C VAL A 940 18.36 -5.87 -1.77
N GLY A 941 19.21 -5.29 -0.94
CA GLY A 941 18.85 -4.69 0.33
C GLY A 941 18.24 -3.29 0.17
N PRO A 942 17.85 -2.65 1.28
CA PRO A 942 17.27 -1.31 1.26
C PRO A 942 18.18 -0.30 0.56
N ASP A 943 17.54 0.67 -0.11
CA ASP A 943 18.22 1.89 -0.53
C ASP A 943 18.66 2.66 0.72
N LEU A 944 19.96 2.89 0.85
CA LEU A 944 20.56 3.51 2.02
C LEU A 944 20.75 5.02 1.86
N SER A 945 20.26 5.64 0.76
CA SER A 945 20.48 7.07 0.46
C SER A 945 20.01 8.03 1.56
N THR A 946 19.05 7.61 2.39
CA THR A 946 18.51 8.36 3.52
C THR A 946 18.71 7.63 4.86
N ILE A 947 19.53 6.57 4.93
CA ILE A 947 19.63 5.74 6.13
C ILE A 947 20.06 6.52 7.38
N GLY A 948 20.84 7.58 7.20
CA GLY A 948 21.28 8.47 8.27
C GLY A 948 20.20 9.37 8.87
N THR A 949 18.99 9.40 8.28
CA THR A 949 17.80 10.00 8.93
C THR A 949 17.04 8.98 9.78
N LYS A 950 17.10 7.69 9.40
CA LYS A 950 16.35 6.59 10.03
C LYS A 950 17.04 6.04 11.28
N TYR A 951 18.36 5.81 11.20
CA TYR A 951 19.12 5.18 12.30
C TYR A 951 20.26 6.07 12.80
N GLY A 952 20.45 6.05 14.11
CA GLY A 952 21.68 6.53 14.75
C GLY A 952 22.84 5.55 14.52
N ARG A 953 24.05 5.99 14.85
CA ARG A 953 25.31 5.24 14.64
C ARG A 953 25.32 3.85 15.30
N ASP A 954 24.72 3.75 16.48
CA ASP A 954 24.54 2.51 17.24
C ASP A 954 23.58 1.54 16.55
N GLY A 955 22.47 2.03 16.01
CA GLY A 955 21.56 1.26 15.18
C GLY A 955 22.25 0.72 13.91
N LEU A 956 22.99 1.57 13.21
CA LEU A 956 23.76 1.18 12.03
C LEU A 956 24.81 0.10 12.35
N LEU A 957 25.58 0.28 13.44
CA LEU A 957 26.58 -0.71 13.87
C LEU A 957 25.93 -2.04 14.27
N THR A 958 24.79 -2.01 14.96
CA THR A 958 24.05 -3.21 15.34
C THR A 958 23.60 -3.99 14.10
N SER A 959 23.03 -3.30 13.10
CA SER A 959 22.60 -3.93 11.84
C SER A 959 23.76 -4.54 11.05
N ILE A 960 24.98 -4.01 11.17
CA ILE A 960 26.18 -4.58 10.52
C ILE A 960 26.74 -5.77 11.30
N LEU A 961 26.77 -5.68 12.64
CA LEU A 961 27.34 -6.73 13.50
C LEU A 961 26.42 -7.94 13.66
N SER A 962 25.10 -7.75 13.53
CA SER A 962 24.10 -8.80 13.70
C SER A 962 22.91 -8.59 12.77
N PRO A 963 23.10 -8.78 11.45
CA PRO A 963 22.06 -8.49 10.45
C PRO A 963 20.76 -9.29 10.62
N SER A 964 20.82 -10.47 11.23
CA SER A 964 19.64 -11.30 11.51
C SER A 964 18.92 -10.94 12.81
N ALA A 965 19.48 -10.05 13.64
CA ALA A 965 18.89 -9.68 14.94
C ALA A 965 17.56 -8.91 14.80
N ALA A 966 17.39 -8.19 13.69
CA ALA A 966 16.16 -7.49 13.34
C ALA A 966 16.06 -7.33 11.81
N ILE A 967 15.18 -8.11 11.17
CA ILE A 967 14.97 -8.09 9.72
C ILE A 967 13.66 -7.37 9.42
N GLY A 968 13.74 -6.22 8.74
CA GLY A 968 12.57 -5.47 8.29
C GLY A 968 11.69 -6.32 7.36
N TYR A 969 10.37 -6.17 7.43
CA TYR A 969 9.41 -7.04 6.75
C TYR A 969 9.68 -7.22 5.24
N ASN A 970 9.91 -6.10 4.52
CA ASN A 970 10.23 -6.10 3.09
C ASN A 970 11.59 -6.71 2.73
N TYR A 971 12.41 -6.99 3.73
CA TYR A 971 13.72 -7.63 3.58
C TYR A 971 13.77 -9.01 4.24
N ARG A 972 12.62 -9.54 4.66
CA ARG A 972 12.52 -10.94 5.06
C ARG A 972 12.55 -11.79 3.82
N SER A 973 13.59 -12.60 3.71
CA SER A 973 13.73 -13.51 2.60
C SER A 973 12.73 -14.65 2.73
N TYR A 974 12.13 -14.99 1.61
CA TYR A 974 11.45 -16.26 1.47
C TYR A 974 12.47 -17.31 1.10
N VAL A 975 12.33 -18.44 1.76
CA VAL A 975 12.90 -19.69 1.32
C VAL A 975 11.74 -20.41 0.66
N LEU A 976 11.68 -20.33 -0.67
CA LEU A 976 10.69 -21.05 -1.45
C LEU A 976 11.27 -22.38 -1.86
N ALA A 977 10.62 -23.46 -1.44
CA ALA A 977 10.73 -24.73 -2.12
C ALA A 977 9.69 -24.74 -3.23
N LEU A 978 10.17 -24.66 -4.48
CA LEU A 978 9.28 -24.63 -5.63
C LEU A 978 8.79 -26.04 -5.96
N ALA A 979 7.65 -26.14 -6.63
CA ALA A 979 7.21 -27.28 -7.39
C ALA A 979 8.02 -27.45 -8.69
N ASP A 980 9.24 -26.89 -8.77
CA ASP A 980 10.35 -27.37 -9.60
C ASP A 980 11.59 -27.80 -8.80
N GLY A 981 11.53 -27.75 -7.47
CA GLY A 981 12.49 -28.31 -6.51
C GLY A 981 13.63 -27.38 -6.17
N ARG A 982 13.82 -26.31 -6.96
CA ARG A 982 14.72 -25.24 -6.59
C ARG A 982 14.31 -24.73 -5.22
N VAL A 983 15.31 -24.58 -4.36
CA VAL A 983 15.14 -23.72 -3.20
C VAL A 983 15.69 -22.36 -3.58
N VAL A 984 14.76 -21.44 -3.71
CA VAL A 984 15.06 -20.07 -4.03
C VAL A 984 14.96 -19.31 -2.72
N THR A 985 16.12 -18.87 -2.23
CA THR A 985 16.18 -17.95 -1.10
C THR A 985 16.34 -16.55 -1.65
N GLY A 986 15.38 -15.69 -1.37
CA GLY A 986 15.38 -14.35 -1.92
C GLY A 986 14.28 -13.49 -1.32
N LEU A 987 14.38 -12.18 -1.53
CA LEU A 987 13.35 -11.23 -1.15
C LEU A 987 12.18 -11.32 -2.10
N PRO A 988 10.93 -11.45 -1.63
CA PRO A 988 9.78 -11.29 -2.51
C PRO A 988 9.71 -9.85 -3.03
N VAL A 989 9.79 -9.68 -4.35
CA VAL A 989 9.69 -8.38 -5.04
C VAL A 989 8.42 -8.28 -5.90
N GLU A 990 7.72 -9.39 -6.13
CA GLU A 990 6.38 -9.45 -6.72
C GLU A 990 5.63 -10.60 -6.07
N GLU A 991 4.38 -10.42 -5.63
CA GLU A 991 3.54 -11.52 -5.16
C GLU A 991 2.07 -11.25 -5.50
N SER A 992 1.51 -12.13 -6.33
CA SER A 992 0.11 -12.19 -6.74
C SER A 992 -0.37 -13.64 -6.69
N ALA A 993 -1.63 -13.89 -7.09
CA ALA A 993 -2.18 -15.25 -7.14
C ALA A 993 -1.56 -16.12 -8.25
N ASP A 994 -0.94 -15.50 -9.25
CA ASP A 994 -0.39 -16.10 -10.47
C ASP A 994 1.12 -15.88 -10.63
N ARG A 995 1.76 -15.06 -9.78
CA ARG A 995 3.20 -14.74 -9.91
C ARG A 995 3.85 -14.35 -8.57
N LEU A 996 4.92 -15.01 -8.18
CA LEU A 996 5.84 -14.65 -7.10
C LEU A 996 7.24 -14.43 -7.68
N VAL A 997 7.85 -13.27 -7.52
CA VAL A 997 9.23 -13.03 -7.95
C VAL A 997 10.11 -12.86 -6.73
N LEU A 998 11.16 -13.66 -6.61
CA LEU A 998 12.18 -13.49 -5.60
C LEU A 998 13.42 -12.79 -6.15
N LYS A 999 14.04 -11.94 -5.34
CA LYS A 999 15.35 -11.35 -5.59
C LYS A 999 16.40 -11.97 -4.67
N THR A 1000 17.36 -12.67 -5.27
CA THR A 1000 18.43 -13.38 -4.56
C THR A 1000 19.48 -12.42 -3.97
N ALA A 1001 20.37 -12.94 -3.11
CA ALA A 1001 21.52 -12.19 -2.58
C ALA A 1001 22.41 -11.64 -3.71
N GLU A 1002 22.48 -12.34 -4.84
CA GLU A 1002 23.27 -11.98 -6.01
C GLU A 1002 22.57 -10.94 -6.92
N GLY A 1003 21.42 -10.40 -6.51
CA GLY A 1003 20.67 -9.43 -7.32
C GLY A 1003 19.80 -10.03 -8.42
N GLN A 1004 19.79 -11.35 -8.59
CA GLN A 1004 19.01 -12.01 -9.63
C GLN A 1004 17.54 -12.09 -9.25
N ARG A 1005 16.66 -11.69 -10.18
CA ARG A 1005 15.21 -11.90 -10.09
C ARG A 1005 14.82 -13.26 -10.63
N ILE A 1006 14.10 -14.01 -9.82
CA ILE A 1006 13.63 -15.35 -10.11
C ILE A 1006 12.12 -15.32 -9.97
N ALA A 1007 11.41 -15.28 -11.10
CA ALA A 1007 9.98 -15.47 -11.14
C ALA A 1007 9.63 -16.93 -10.86
N VAL A 1008 8.59 -17.11 -10.07
CA VAL A 1008 8.09 -18.36 -9.50
C VAL A 1008 6.57 -18.28 -9.57
N ASP A 1009 5.90 -19.20 -10.24
CA ASP A 1009 4.44 -19.23 -10.19
C ASP A 1009 4.00 -19.65 -8.77
N PRO A 1010 3.04 -18.99 -8.09
CA PRO A 1010 2.52 -19.40 -6.79
C PRO A 1010 1.92 -20.80 -6.77
N ALA A 1011 1.41 -21.27 -7.92
CA ALA A 1011 1.01 -22.66 -8.09
C ALA A 1011 2.23 -23.60 -8.17
N GLU A 1012 3.41 -23.07 -8.52
CA GLU A 1012 4.72 -23.73 -8.44
C GLU A 1012 5.39 -23.53 -7.06
N ILE A 1013 4.68 -23.18 -5.99
CA ILE A 1013 5.25 -23.10 -4.64
C ILE A 1013 4.70 -24.24 -3.78
N ASP A 1014 5.58 -25.16 -3.39
CA ASP A 1014 5.22 -26.28 -2.51
C ASP A 1014 5.33 -25.92 -1.02
N GLU A 1015 6.39 -25.21 -0.63
CA GLU A 1015 6.53 -24.62 0.70
C GLU A 1015 7.13 -23.22 0.56
N LYS A 1016 6.41 -22.25 1.10
CA LYS A 1016 6.90 -20.90 1.32
C LYS A 1016 7.11 -20.71 2.80
N ARG A 1017 8.34 -20.45 3.23
CA ARG A 1017 8.63 -20.06 4.61
C ARG A 1017 9.47 -18.80 4.65
N VAL A 1018 9.21 -17.99 5.66
CA VAL A 1018 10.00 -16.79 5.94
C VAL A 1018 11.28 -17.22 6.66
N SER A 1019 12.43 -16.69 6.24
CA SER A 1019 13.71 -16.93 6.89
C SER A 1019 13.88 -16.02 8.11
N ASP A 1020 14.30 -16.59 9.24
CA ASP A 1020 14.77 -15.83 10.41
C ASP A 1020 16.24 -15.35 10.26
N VAL A 1021 16.87 -15.72 9.13
CA VAL A 1021 18.25 -15.33 8.78
C VAL A 1021 18.19 -14.34 7.63
N SER A 1022 18.87 -13.19 7.80
CA SER A 1022 18.91 -12.13 6.80
C SER A 1022 19.64 -12.59 5.53
N LEU A 1023 19.28 -12.02 4.38
CA LEU A 1023 20.11 -12.13 3.17
C LEU A 1023 21.42 -11.35 3.30
N MET A 1024 21.47 -10.36 4.21
CA MET A 1024 22.72 -9.71 4.58
C MET A 1024 23.60 -10.72 5.35
N PRO A 1025 24.82 -11.03 4.87
CA PRO A 1025 25.65 -12.07 5.47
C PRO A 1025 26.02 -11.80 6.93
N GLU A 1026 26.06 -12.84 7.75
CA GLU A 1026 26.67 -12.75 9.09
C GLU A 1026 28.20 -12.60 8.97
N GLY A 1027 28.82 -11.98 9.97
CA GLY A 1027 30.28 -11.89 10.03
C GLY A 1027 30.91 -10.82 9.13
N LEU A 1028 30.13 -9.85 8.63
CA LEU A 1028 30.61 -8.78 7.73
C LEU A 1028 31.68 -7.90 8.39
N ALA A 1029 31.51 -7.57 9.67
CA ALA A 1029 32.48 -6.75 10.40
C ALA A 1029 33.84 -7.44 10.59
N GLN A 1030 33.89 -8.77 10.54
CA GLN A 1030 35.11 -9.57 10.66
C GLN A 1030 35.92 -9.58 9.36
N GLN A 1031 35.31 -9.16 8.24
CA GLN A 1031 35.97 -9.02 6.93
C GLN A 1031 36.69 -7.67 6.79
N MET A 1032 36.45 -6.73 7.70
CA MET A 1032 37.02 -5.39 7.69
C MET A 1032 37.90 -5.13 8.92
N THR A 1033 38.82 -4.18 8.79
CA THR A 1033 39.53 -3.62 9.94
C THR A 1033 38.61 -2.76 10.80
N ASP A 1034 38.92 -2.63 12.08
CA ASP A 1034 38.15 -1.76 12.99
C ASP A 1034 38.04 -0.32 12.47
N GLU A 1035 39.06 0.17 11.75
CA GLU A 1035 39.07 1.52 11.15
C GLU A 1035 38.14 1.60 9.94
N GLN A 1036 38.13 0.59 9.06
CA GLN A 1036 37.19 0.51 7.94
C GLN A 1036 35.72 0.45 8.43
N LEU A 1037 35.43 -0.27 9.50
CA LEU A 1037 34.08 -0.32 10.08
C LEU A 1037 33.63 1.05 10.61
N VAL A 1038 34.54 1.77 11.27
CA VAL A 1038 34.26 3.11 11.80
C VAL A 1038 34.10 4.14 10.69
N ASP A 1039 34.90 4.05 9.63
CA ASP A 1039 34.80 4.88 8.43
C ASP A 1039 33.47 4.62 7.69
N LEU A 1040 33.07 3.35 7.52
CA LEU A 1040 31.79 2.96 6.92
C LEU A 1040 30.59 3.56 7.68
N LEU A 1041 30.59 3.49 9.01
CA LEU A 1041 29.55 4.13 9.83
C LEU A 1041 29.49 5.64 9.58
N ALA A 1042 30.65 6.31 9.55
CA ALA A 1042 30.71 7.75 9.30
C ALA A 1042 30.14 8.12 7.93
N PHE A 1043 30.32 7.28 6.90
CA PHE A 1043 29.69 7.47 5.59
C PHE A 1043 28.17 7.32 5.64
N LEU A 1044 27.66 6.23 6.21
CA LEU A 1044 26.21 5.98 6.29
C LEU A 1044 25.46 7.08 7.05
N GLU A 1045 26.07 7.68 8.07
CA GLU A 1045 25.51 8.84 8.80
C GLU A 1045 25.28 10.08 7.91
N THR A 1046 26.06 10.24 6.83
CA THR A 1046 25.93 11.36 5.89
C THR A 1046 24.81 11.18 4.86
N LEU A 1047 24.30 9.97 4.71
CA LEU A 1047 23.27 9.64 3.72
C LEU A 1047 21.90 10.12 4.19
N ARG A 1048 21.57 11.37 3.83
CA ARG A 1048 20.34 12.06 4.23
C ARG A 1048 19.57 12.70 3.08
N LYS A 1049 20.09 12.60 1.85
CA LYS A 1049 19.48 13.25 0.68
C LYS A 1049 18.43 12.34 0.05
N PRO A 1050 17.23 12.84 -0.27
CA PRO A 1050 16.23 12.07 -0.99
C PRO A 1050 16.72 11.73 -2.42
N VAL A 1051 16.21 10.61 -2.94
CA VAL A 1051 16.44 10.16 -4.31
C VAL A 1051 15.11 10.11 -5.05
N SER A 1052 15.08 10.66 -6.26
CA SER A 1052 13.89 10.72 -7.13
C SER A 1052 14.14 9.85 -8.35
N ILE A 1053 13.51 8.68 -8.40
CA ILE A 1053 13.68 7.72 -9.49
C ILE A 1053 12.64 8.02 -10.56
N VAL A 1054 13.05 8.08 -11.82
CA VAL A 1054 12.11 8.29 -12.94
C VAL A 1054 11.21 7.06 -13.07
N GLY A 1055 9.95 7.20 -12.67
CA GLY A 1055 8.97 6.10 -12.65
C GLY A 1055 8.34 5.82 -14.02
N GLU A 1056 8.29 6.81 -14.90
CA GLU A 1056 7.61 6.70 -16.19
C GLU A 1056 8.39 7.39 -17.30
N PHE A 1057 8.38 6.79 -18.48
CA PHE A 1057 8.92 7.36 -19.71
C PHE A 1057 7.89 7.27 -20.82
N GLN A 1058 7.89 8.25 -21.71
CA GLN A 1058 7.33 8.09 -23.05
C GLN A 1058 8.43 7.53 -23.95
N ALA A 1059 8.18 6.40 -24.60
CA ALA A 1059 9.17 5.67 -25.37
C ALA A 1059 8.73 5.49 -26.82
N VAL A 1060 9.67 5.59 -27.77
CA VAL A 1060 9.38 5.33 -29.19
C VAL A 1060 10.53 4.55 -29.82
N GLY A 1061 10.19 3.47 -30.52
CA GLY A 1061 11.16 2.56 -31.12
C GLY A 1061 10.56 1.21 -31.53
N PRO A 1062 11.29 0.40 -32.32
CA PRO A 1062 12.62 0.70 -32.85
C PRO A 1062 12.52 1.63 -34.07
N LEU A 1063 13.33 2.68 -34.10
CA LEU A 1063 13.38 3.66 -35.19
C LEU A 1063 14.68 3.50 -35.97
N ALA A 1064 14.59 3.31 -37.29
CA ALA A 1064 15.76 3.35 -38.16
C ALA A 1064 16.34 4.76 -38.20
N GLU A 1065 17.65 4.89 -37.96
CA GLU A 1065 18.38 6.16 -38.00
C GLU A 1065 19.27 6.25 -39.25
N VAL A 1066 19.60 7.48 -39.64
CA VAL A 1066 20.72 7.75 -40.55
C VAL A 1066 21.95 8.04 -39.68
N GLU A 1067 23.12 7.55 -40.08
CA GLU A 1067 24.36 7.71 -39.32
C GLU A 1067 24.62 9.20 -39.00
N GLY A 1068 24.55 9.57 -37.72
CA GLY A 1068 24.75 10.94 -37.23
C GLY A 1068 23.50 11.83 -37.18
N GLU A 1069 22.33 11.34 -37.59
CA GLU A 1069 21.05 12.08 -37.54
C GLU A 1069 20.02 11.30 -36.70
N PRO A 1070 19.73 11.72 -35.45
CA PRO A 1070 18.74 11.06 -34.61
C PRO A 1070 17.33 11.21 -35.21
N ALA A 1071 16.53 10.14 -35.14
CA ALA A 1071 15.14 10.12 -35.60
C ALA A 1071 14.20 11.00 -34.76
N VAL A 1072 14.55 11.28 -33.50
CA VAL A 1072 13.89 12.28 -32.65
C VAL A 1072 14.83 13.47 -32.49
N ASP A 1073 14.35 14.68 -32.79
CA ASP A 1073 15.12 15.91 -32.57
C ASP A 1073 15.15 16.26 -31.08
N PRO A 1074 16.30 16.14 -30.40
CA PRO A 1074 16.37 16.41 -28.98
C PRO A 1074 16.40 17.91 -28.68
N SER A 1075 16.63 18.79 -29.67
CA SER A 1075 16.82 20.24 -29.47
C SER A 1075 15.51 21.03 -29.35
N GLY A 1076 14.39 20.41 -29.72
CA GLY A 1076 13.04 20.99 -29.65
C GLY A 1076 12.17 20.33 -28.58
N PRO A 1077 11.01 20.94 -28.27
CA PRO A 1077 10.02 20.30 -27.39
C PRO A 1077 9.54 18.99 -28.03
N ILE A 1078 9.45 17.93 -27.24
CA ILE A 1078 8.95 16.63 -27.68
C ILE A 1078 7.42 16.63 -27.59
N ASP A 1079 6.77 16.42 -28.74
CA ASP A 1079 5.33 16.18 -28.81
C ASP A 1079 5.07 14.68 -28.91
N THR A 1080 4.75 14.06 -27.78
CA THR A 1080 4.51 12.61 -27.69
C THR A 1080 3.18 12.19 -28.31
N SER A 1081 2.35 13.12 -28.76
CA SER A 1081 1.09 12.81 -29.46
C SER A 1081 1.26 12.51 -30.94
N ILE A 1082 2.47 12.71 -31.49
CA ILE A 1082 2.77 12.55 -32.90
C ILE A 1082 3.69 11.35 -33.10
N ASP A 1083 3.31 10.45 -34.00
CA ASP A 1083 4.16 9.31 -34.40
C ASP A 1083 5.49 9.80 -34.99
N VAL A 1084 6.57 9.12 -34.59
CA VAL A 1084 7.91 9.42 -35.09
C VAL A 1084 8.21 8.58 -36.31
N ARG A 1085 8.64 9.22 -37.39
CA ARG A 1085 8.96 8.55 -38.65
C ARG A 1085 10.45 8.22 -38.74
N GLY A 1086 10.78 6.94 -38.81
CA GLY A 1086 12.15 6.44 -39.01
C GLY A 1086 12.65 6.64 -40.45
N ALA A 1087 13.96 6.49 -40.64
CA ALA A 1087 14.65 6.61 -41.93
C ALA A 1087 14.21 5.56 -42.97
N ASP A 1088 13.65 4.44 -42.51
CA ASP A 1088 13.04 3.41 -43.35
C ASP A 1088 11.62 3.77 -43.84
N GLY A 1089 11.11 4.94 -43.43
CA GLY A 1089 9.82 5.49 -43.80
C GLY A 1089 8.65 5.01 -42.94
N ARG A 1090 8.89 4.14 -41.95
CA ARG A 1090 7.87 3.64 -41.01
C ARG A 1090 7.65 4.65 -39.89
N SER A 1091 6.39 4.82 -39.48
CA SER A 1091 6.02 5.64 -38.32
C SER A 1091 5.81 4.76 -37.11
N GLN A 1092 6.33 5.17 -35.95
CA GLN A 1092 6.15 4.50 -34.67
C GLN A 1092 5.49 5.46 -33.68
N PRO A 1093 4.44 5.04 -32.96
CA PRO A 1093 3.83 5.86 -31.92
C PRO A 1093 4.70 5.88 -30.66
N TRP A 1094 4.61 6.96 -29.89
CA TRP A 1094 5.09 6.97 -28.51
C TRP A 1094 4.25 6.04 -27.64
N ARG A 1095 4.88 5.42 -26.66
CA ARG A 1095 4.28 4.46 -25.74
C ARG A 1095 4.76 4.78 -24.34
N ARG A 1096 3.82 4.86 -23.42
CA ARG A 1096 4.13 4.92 -22.01
C ARG A 1096 4.81 3.63 -21.55
N LEU A 1097 5.99 3.76 -20.97
CA LEU A 1097 6.70 2.69 -20.28
C LEU A 1097 6.83 3.05 -18.81
N ARG A 1098 6.55 2.08 -17.96
CA ARG A 1098 6.71 2.24 -16.52
C ARG A 1098 7.88 1.44 -16.03
N ALA A 1099 8.61 2.08 -15.14
CA ALA A 1099 9.57 1.42 -14.33
C ALA A 1099 8.86 0.42 -13.41
N ASP A 1100 9.53 -0.71 -13.17
CA ASP A 1100 9.09 -1.66 -12.16
C ASP A 1100 9.30 -1.11 -10.74
N ALA A 1101 9.03 -1.94 -9.72
CA ALA A 1101 9.21 -1.58 -8.32
C ALA A 1101 10.65 -1.12 -7.98
N GLU A 1102 11.64 -1.44 -8.82
CA GLU A 1102 13.04 -1.07 -8.66
C GLU A 1102 13.47 0.14 -9.52
N GLY A 1103 12.54 0.82 -10.20
CA GLY A 1103 12.88 1.93 -11.06
C GLY A 1103 13.41 1.53 -12.44
N ARG A 1104 13.38 0.23 -12.79
CA ARG A 1104 13.92 -0.28 -14.05
C ARG A 1104 12.83 -0.38 -15.10
N VAL A 1105 13.08 0.21 -16.26
CA VAL A 1105 12.21 0.14 -17.43
C VAL A 1105 12.67 -0.99 -18.34
N ASP A 1106 11.73 -1.85 -18.77
CA ASP A 1106 11.98 -2.87 -19.78
C ASP A 1106 11.65 -2.34 -21.19
N LEU A 1107 12.66 -2.35 -22.04
CA LEU A 1107 12.60 -1.90 -23.44
C LEU A 1107 12.47 -3.07 -24.41
N SER A 1108 12.37 -4.33 -23.94
CA SER A 1108 12.43 -5.56 -24.75
C SER A 1108 11.42 -5.57 -25.91
N ALA A 1109 10.23 -5.01 -25.69
CA ALA A 1109 9.18 -4.90 -26.71
C ALA A 1109 9.43 -3.80 -27.76
N LEU A 1110 10.40 -2.90 -27.52
CA LEU A 1110 10.75 -1.76 -28.37
C LEU A 1110 12.14 -1.86 -29.01
N VAL A 1111 13.01 -2.73 -28.51
CA VAL A 1111 14.32 -2.98 -29.13
C VAL A 1111 14.20 -4.04 -30.24
N GLY A 1112 14.76 -3.74 -31.40
CA GLY A 1112 14.94 -4.71 -32.49
C GLY A 1112 16.34 -5.32 -32.49
N ASP A 1113 16.58 -6.29 -33.37
CA ASP A 1113 17.91 -6.89 -33.55
C ASP A 1113 18.85 -6.07 -34.46
N ASP A 1114 18.33 -5.01 -35.11
CA ASP A 1114 19.10 -4.18 -36.04
C ASP A 1114 19.86 -3.07 -35.30
N PRO A 1115 21.21 -3.09 -35.26
CA PRO A 1115 22.01 -2.07 -34.57
C PRO A 1115 21.94 -0.68 -35.22
N LYS A 1116 21.30 -0.54 -36.39
CA LYS A 1116 21.01 0.76 -37.03
C LYS A 1116 19.70 1.39 -36.55
N GLN A 1117 19.01 0.73 -35.63
CA GLN A 1117 17.80 1.24 -35.01
C GLN A 1117 18.09 1.71 -33.58
N ALA A 1118 17.25 2.61 -33.08
CA ALA A 1118 17.33 3.11 -31.71
C ALA A 1118 15.94 3.21 -31.07
N VAL A 1119 15.96 3.26 -29.74
CA VAL A 1119 14.81 3.57 -28.89
C VAL A 1119 15.08 4.90 -28.21
N TYR A 1120 14.06 5.75 -28.18
CA TYR A 1120 14.10 7.02 -27.47
C TYR A 1120 13.17 6.97 -26.27
N LEU A 1121 13.60 7.59 -25.18
CA LEU A 1121 12.85 7.75 -23.95
C LEU A 1121 12.77 9.24 -23.64
N HIS A 1122 11.60 9.72 -23.26
CA HIS A 1122 11.35 11.09 -22.84
C HIS A 1122 10.71 11.05 -21.45
N ALA A 1123 11.31 11.81 -20.52
CA ALA A 1123 10.85 11.94 -19.15
C ALA A 1123 10.77 13.43 -18.78
N PRO A 1124 9.56 13.96 -18.58
CA PRO A 1124 9.38 15.32 -18.08
C PRO A 1124 9.55 15.36 -16.56
N ILE A 1125 10.32 16.33 -16.08
CA ILE A 1125 10.75 16.47 -14.68
C ILE A 1125 10.31 17.84 -14.17
N VAL A 1126 9.80 17.92 -12.95
CA VAL A 1126 9.44 19.20 -12.30
C VAL A 1126 10.28 19.37 -11.04
N SER A 1127 11.04 20.46 -10.99
CA SER A 1127 11.80 20.85 -9.81
C SER A 1127 11.00 21.80 -8.92
N PRO A 1128 10.89 21.55 -7.60
CA PRO A 1128 10.13 22.40 -6.68
C PRO A 1128 10.83 23.74 -6.38
N ALA A 1129 12.15 23.80 -6.58
CA ALA A 1129 12.99 24.95 -6.30
C ALA A 1129 14.19 25.01 -7.25
N ASP A 1130 14.93 26.11 -7.22
CA ASP A 1130 16.24 26.16 -7.86
C ASP A 1130 17.22 25.32 -7.03
N LEU A 1131 17.68 24.19 -7.55
CA LEU A 1131 18.54 23.27 -6.83
C LEU A 1131 19.54 22.55 -7.75
N PRO A 1132 20.75 22.23 -7.25
CA PRO A 1132 21.66 21.31 -7.92
C PRO A 1132 21.15 19.88 -7.76
N ALA A 1133 21.27 19.08 -8.82
CA ALA A 1133 20.91 17.67 -8.82
C ALA A 1133 21.95 16.84 -9.59
N THR A 1134 22.14 15.59 -9.18
CA THR A 1134 22.95 14.62 -9.93
C THR A 1134 22.03 13.64 -10.64
N LEU A 1135 22.10 13.56 -11.97
CA LEU A 1135 21.45 12.51 -12.75
C LEU A 1135 22.37 11.29 -12.79
N VAL A 1136 21.84 10.13 -12.40
CA VAL A 1136 22.52 8.82 -12.43
C VAL A 1136 21.70 7.87 -13.29
N ILE A 1137 22.33 7.26 -14.28
CA ILE A 1137 21.73 6.33 -15.24
C ILE A 1137 22.45 4.99 -15.16
N ASP A 1138 21.71 3.95 -14.81
CA ASP A 1138 22.15 2.56 -14.89
C ASP A 1138 21.57 1.92 -16.16
N SER A 1139 22.44 1.60 -17.11
CA SER A 1139 22.08 0.86 -18.32
C SER A 1139 23.30 0.14 -18.91
N PRO A 1140 23.17 -1.15 -19.27
CA PRO A 1140 24.22 -1.92 -19.95
C PRO A 1140 24.46 -1.46 -21.40
N ALA A 1141 23.56 -0.67 -22.00
CA ALA A 1141 23.66 -0.25 -23.39
C ALA A 1141 24.91 0.61 -23.66
N ALA A 1142 25.77 0.14 -24.56
CA ALA A 1142 26.88 0.94 -25.08
C ALA A 1142 26.35 2.03 -26.02
N GLY A 1143 26.86 3.27 -25.92
CA GLY A 1143 26.43 4.37 -26.80
C GLY A 1143 25.12 5.07 -26.42
N LEU A 1144 24.74 5.02 -25.13
CA LEU A 1144 23.64 5.80 -24.57
C LEU A 1144 23.95 7.30 -24.66
N LEU A 1145 22.97 8.08 -25.13
CA LEU A 1145 23.02 9.53 -25.18
C LEU A 1145 21.90 10.13 -24.34
N ALA A 1146 22.14 11.30 -23.73
CA ALA A 1146 21.16 12.00 -22.92
C ALA A 1146 21.14 13.50 -23.23
N TRP A 1147 19.96 14.11 -23.12
CA TRP A 1147 19.74 15.55 -23.23
C TRP A 1147 18.84 16.05 -22.10
N LEU A 1148 19.11 17.26 -21.61
CA LEU A 1148 18.24 17.97 -20.68
C LEU A 1148 17.92 19.35 -21.28
N ASP A 1149 16.63 19.66 -21.45
CA ASP A 1149 16.15 20.89 -22.08
C ASP A 1149 16.81 21.17 -23.45
N GLY A 1150 16.97 20.09 -24.22
CA GLY A 1150 17.63 20.05 -25.52
C GLY A 1150 19.13 20.33 -25.53
N ARG A 1151 19.77 20.36 -24.35
CA ARG A 1151 21.23 20.41 -24.22
C ARG A 1151 21.78 19.00 -24.04
N PRO A 1152 22.78 18.57 -24.84
CA PRO A 1152 23.41 17.28 -24.64
C PRO A 1152 24.13 17.22 -23.29
N LEU A 1153 23.98 16.11 -22.58
CA LEU A 1153 24.67 15.84 -21.31
C LEU A 1153 25.93 15.01 -21.57
N GLU A 1154 27.05 15.46 -21.00
CA GLU A 1154 28.29 14.68 -20.98
C GLU A 1154 28.24 13.70 -19.81
N LEU A 1155 27.80 12.48 -20.09
CA LEU A 1155 27.74 11.41 -19.12
C LEU A 1155 29.14 10.85 -18.83
N THR A 1156 29.44 10.56 -17.56
CA THR A 1156 30.66 9.84 -17.20
C THR A 1156 30.67 8.43 -17.80
N ASP A 1157 31.83 7.96 -18.26
CA ASP A 1157 32.00 6.57 -18.67
C ASP A 1157 31.90 5.64 -17.46
N PRO A 1158 31.26 4.45 -17.60
CA PRO A 1158 31.29 3.43 -16.56
C PRO A 1158 32.72 3.05 -16.20
N SER A 1159 33.00 2.91 -14.91
CA SER A 1159 34.31 2.49 -14.40
C SER A 1159 34.22 1.08 -13.82
N GLY A 1160 35.38 0.43 -13.61
CA GLY A 1160 35.42 -0.92 -13.03
C GLY A 1160 34.73 -1.05 -11.66
N ASP A 1161 34.60 0.07 -10.93
CA ASP A 1161 34.00 0.14 -9.59
C ASP A 1161 32.60 0.80 -9.56
N ASP A 1162 32.13 1.35 -10.70
CA ASP A 1162 30.79 1.96 -10.84
C ASP A 1162 30.25 1.75 -12.26
N PRO A 1163 29.26 0.85 -12.46
CA PRO A 1163 28.70 0.58 -13.78
C PRO A 1163 27.75 1.69 -14.27
N THR A 1164 27.45 2.69 -13.44
CA THR A 1164 26.52 3.76 -13.77
C THR A 1164 27.19 4.91 -14.52
N ARG A 1165 26.36 5.69 -15.21
CA ARG A 1165 26.74 6.95 -15.85
C ARG A 1165 26.12 8.10 -15.07
N SER A 1166 26.86 9.16 -14.81
CA SER A 1166 26.33 10.29 -14.04
C SER A 1166 26.74 11.64 -14.59
N VAL A 1167 25.96 12.67 -14.25
CA VAL A 1167 26.22 14.07 -14.62
C VAL A 1167 25.57 15.00 -13.59
N GLU A 1168 26.29 16.05 -13.19
CA GLU A 1168 25.73 17.14 -12.39
C GLU A 1168 24.91 18.08 -13.28
N VAL A 1169 23.72 18.45 -12.82
CA VAL A 1169 22.81 19.36 -13.51
C VAL A 1169 22.24 20.38 -12.53
N ASP A 1170 22.03 21.61 -13.00
CA ASP A 1170 21.31 22.63 -12.25
C ASP A 1170 19.86 22.67 -12.74
N LEU A 1171 18.91 22.39 -11.84
CA LEU A 1171 17.49 22.45 -12.13
C LEU A 1171 16.92 23.75 -11.58
N SER A 1172 16.32 24.56 -12.45
CA SER A 1172 15.54 25.72 -12.03
C SER A 1172 14.15 25.27 -11.57
N ARG A 1173 13.49 26.04 -10.72
CA ARG A 1173 12.09 25.78 -10.37
C ARG A 1173 11.21 25.72 -11.63
N GLY A 1174 10.51 24.61 -11.84
CA GLY A 1174 9.63 24.40 -13.00
C GLY A 1174 9.93 23.11 -13.76
N ALA A 1175 9.39 23.02 -14.99
CA ALA A 1175 9.47 21.83 -15.83
C ALA A 1175 10.76 21.77 -16.66
N HIS A 1176 11.27 20.56 -16.83
CA HIS A 1176 12.46 20.20 -17.57
C HIS A 1176 12.22 18.93 -18.41
N ASP A 1177 12.90 18.81 -19.54
CA ASP A 1177 12.75 17.69 -20.47
C ASP A 1177 14.02 16.83 -20.52
N LEU A 1178 13.97 15.61 -19.95
CA LEU A 1178 15.02 14.60 -20.10
C LEU A 1178 14.72 13.69 -21.29
N ILE A 1179 15.68 13.58 -22.21
CA ILE A 1179 15.60 12.67 -23.36
C ILE A 1179 16.79 11.70 -23.31
N LEU A 1180 16.53 10.41 -23.43
CA LEU A 1180 17.55 9.36 -23.52
C LEU A 1180 17.42 8.63 -24.86
N ARG A 1181 18.54 8.31 -25.49
CA ARG A 1181 18.59 7.49 -26.72
C ARG A 1181 19.46 6.27 -26.49
N LEU A 1182 18.90 5.09 -26.79
CA LEU A 1182 19.55 3.79 -26.67
C LEU A 1182 19.60 3.10 -28.04
N PRO A 1183 20.75 2.58 -28.47
CA PRO A 1183 20.80 1.74 -29.67
C PRO A 1183 20.10 0.39 -29.44
N CYS A 1184 19.52 -0.17 -30.50
CA CYS A 1184 18.92 -1.50 -30.48
C CYS A 1184 19.99 -2.60 -30.39
N GLY A 1185 19.69 -3.69 -29.66
CA GLY A 1185 20.61 -4.78 -29.33
C GLY A 1185 20.08 -5.67 -28.21
N ALA A 1186 20.89 -6.64 -27.75
CA ALA A 1186 20.46 -7.71 -26.83
C ALA A 1186 20.11 -7.26 -25.39
N ASP A 1187 20.47 -6.03 -24.99
CA ASP A 1187 20.29 -5.55 -23.62
C ASP A 1187 19.24 -4.43 -23.53
N SER A 1188 18.15 -4.66 -22.77
CA SER A 1188 16.92 -3.87 -22.85
C SER A 1188 16.50 -3.13 -21.58
N GLY A 1189 17.39 -2.91 -20.60
CA GLY A 1189 17.04 -2.29 -19.32
C GLY A 1189 17.65 -0.90 -19.06
N LEU A 1190 16.89 -0.03 -18.38
CA LEU A 1190 17.37 1.29 -17.94
C LEU A 1190 16.76 1.72 -16.59
N VAL A 1191 17.57 2.32 -15.72
CA VAL A 1191 17.14 3.08 -14.52
C VAL A 1191 17.70 4.49 -14.61
N ALA A 1192 16.88 5.50 -14.33
CA ALA A 1192 17.35 6.90 -14.19
C ALA A 1192 16.95 7.45 -12.82
N THR A 1193 17.89 8.07 -12.12
CA THR A 1193 17.71 8.59 -10.75
C THR A 1193 18.28 9.99 -10.63
N PHE A 1194 17.52 10.90 -10.01
CA PHE A 1194 17.99 12.21 -9.57
C PHE A 1194 18.29 12.22 -8.08
N VAL A 1195 19.43 12.79 -7.71
CA VAL A 1195 19.86 12.99 -6.33
C VAL A 1195 19.88 14.48 -6.05
N ALA A 1196 19.06 14.94 -5.10
CA ALA A 1196 18.86 16.37 -4.82
C ALA A 1196 18.54 16.61 -3.33
N ASP A 1197 18.61 17.86 -2.88
CA ASP A 1197 18.26 18.24 -1.50
C ASP A 1197 16.74 18.27 -1.24
N ALA A 1198 15.94 18.22 -2.30
CA ALA A 1198 14.48 18.07 -2.26
C ALA A 1198 14.05 17.05 -3.33
N PRO A 1199 12.96 16.28 -3.10
CA PRO A 1199 12.45 15.35 -4.09
C PRO A 1199 11.95 16.09 -5.34
N LEU A 1200 12.20 15.49 -6.52
CA LEU A 1200 11.71 15.95 -7.81
C LEU A 1200 10.42 15.21 -8.17
N GLU A 1201 9.56 15.88 -8.93
CA GLU A 1201 8.34 15.29 -9.48
C GLU A 1201 8.55 14.92 -10.95
N PHE A 1202 7.82 13.92 -11.46
CA PHE A 1202 7.84 13.54 -12.88
C PHE A 1202 6.41 13.68 -13.41
N ARG A 1203 6.14 14.70 -14.24
CA ARG A 1203 4.78 15.02 -14.72
C ARG A 1203 4.76 15.22 -16.22
N ALA A 1204 3.78 14.65 -16.93
CA ALA A 1204 3.53 14.97 -18.34
C ALA A 1204 3.34 16.49 -18.54
N PRO A 1205 3.96 17.14 -19.54
CA PRO A 1205 3.88 18.58 -19.70
C PRO A 1205 2.44 19.03 -20.02
N GLU A 1206 1.96 20.05 -19.30
CA GLU A 1206 0.75 20.77 -19.69
C GLU A 1206 0.93 21.34 -21.09
N GLY A 1207 0.04 20.94 -22.01
CA GLY A 1207 0.06 21.39 -23.40
C GLY A 1207 0.22 22.91 -23.50
N ARG A 1208 1.31 23.34 -24.15
CA ARG A 1208 1.63 24.76 -24.39
C ARG A 1208 0.44 25.41 -25.09
N LYS A 1209 -0.24 26.37 -24.43
CA LYS A 1209 -1.27 27.21 -25.07
C LYS A 1209 -0.68 27.86 -26.32
N VAL A 1210 -1.03 27.34 -27.49
CA VAL A 1210 -0.67 27.96 -28.77
C VAL A 1210 -1.44 29.28 -28.85
N SER A 1211 -0.70 30.38 -28.65
CA SER A 1211 -1.15 31.73 -28.95
C SER A 1211 -1.55 31.80 -30.42
N SER A 1212 -2.85 31.90 -30.69
CA SER A 1212 -3.40 32.09 -32.02
C SER A 1212 -2.91 33.40 -32.63
N ARG A 1213 -2.21 33.31 -33.76
CA ARG A 1213 -2.21 34.35 -34.80
C ARG A 1213 -2.57 33.76 -36.14
#